data_AF-A0A419WR00-F1
#
_entry.id   AF-A0A419WR00-F1
#
_cell.length_a   1.000
_cell.length_b   1.000
_cell.length_c   1.000
_cell.angle_alpha   90.00
_cell.angle_beta   90.00
_cell.angle_gamma   90.00
#
_symmetry.space_group_name_H-M   'P 1'
#
loop_
_entity.id
_entity.type
_entity.pdbx_description
1 polymer ?
#
loop_
_entity_poly.entity_id
_entity_poly.type
_entity_poly.pdbx_seq_one_letter_code
_entity_poly.pdbx_strand_id
1 'polypeptide(L)'
;MTADDDFTRRKYLQLAAIGGTSAAIAGCSAFSRGQETQNASESTDEPPAVDVPALRLETADFASVRQFSNRNYERMHAYRKRQAIETLLADPAVNDIVSDWVGGFEAYEVLTNHLETISLQGPTDMTVQVDGFPDGEEAQFDVTAKNRQTVYGLIDRRRDEIVALQITDPQDIEWTVTQTPGQMVIGQAILNHEVVRDAFGDVSERDWYPSWKGATGGYTGLGQGDLQHGHGGTAVLHVKDGDEVRIISAFIDGSDPENPEIIEAAVLDHAVEFPPYELAASIEPASESVLEAVPDVPTEQRPYYTANEGYHRIEPPSESFEQDGWEIEWTPADTQGVTVAASFQGSPVFEAMDTPYTFTGYYLPPREGRNTREWYFPDDDTVFSGDLLFWDIHSSNPGGPGMLAKLDFPARDETPTGFQLKSHFHSSAIGQESIDFHSGFRFGPYNYDLAYEFYSDGVLLPVFRRAGPGFVTQFVQKVEESAESYGENGSYEEPVVQHYTSAKAIDITPGTTDGVAIELFDGDEWTTPESEFYLEGEPGMIARFSNPDGTETIDIPLRDDLELVVVRRDESEIGPGEYQAQRLYDEGIPSRHYHPAQYVDDQPIQGERVIVWLLMIGAIGEMPHPSGTSNFVTKGRIELSGY
;
A
#
# COMPACT_ATOMS: atom_id res chain seq x y z
N MET A 1 13.32 2.85 -58.98
CA MET A 1 13.06 1.52 -58.41
C MET A 1 14.38 0.99 -57.87
N THR A 2 14.30 0.39 -56.67
CA THR A 2 15.36 -0.09 -55.75
C THR A 2 16.11 1.02 -55.00
N ALA A 3 16.26 1.02 -53.68
CA ALA A 3 15.99 -0.01 -52.66
C ALA A 3 15.65 0.63 -51.29
N ASP A 4 14.95 -0.15 -50.48
CA ASP A 4 14.53 0.09 -49.10
C ASP A 4 15.69 0.45 -48.15
N ASP A 5 15.37 1.32 -47.19
CA ASP A 5 16.09 1.43 -45.91
C ASP A 5 15.01 1.43 -44.82
N ASP A 6 14.97 0.34 -44.05
CA ASP A 6 14.01 0.07 -42.98
C ASP A 6 14.15 1.09 -41.84
N PHE A 7 13.07 1.86 -41.63
CA PHE A 7 12.91 2.72 -40.46
C PHE A 7 12.35 1.86 -39.31
N THR A 8 13.21 1.26 -38.49
CA THR A 8 12.80 0.35 -37.39
C THR A 8 12.13 1.10 -36.23
N ARG A 9 11.03 0.54 -35.68
CA ARG A 9 10.23 1.01 -34.52
C ARG A 9 11.08 1.50 -33.33
N ARG A 10 12.25 0.90 -33.12
CA ARG A 10 13.25 1.25 -32.08
C ARG A 10 13.79 2.70 -32.18
N LYS A 11 13.90 3.26 -33.38
CA LYS A 11 14.33 4.66 -33.60
C LYS A 11 13.19 5.67 -33.43
N TYR A 12 11.94 5.24 -33.57
CA TYR A 12 10.78 6.10 -33.34
C TYR A 12 10.58 6.36 -31.85
N LEU A 13 10.74 5.32 -31.02
CA LEU A 13 10.66 5.43 -29.55
C LEU A 13 11.79 6.29 -28.96
N GLN A 14 13.03 6.17 -29.48
CA GLN A 14 14.14 7.05 -29.08
C GLN A 14 13.91 8.54 -29.42
N LEU A 15 13.17 8.85 -30.49
CA LEU A 15 12.86 10.24 -30.86
C LEU A 15 11.65 10.80 -30.10
N ALA A 16 10.70 9.93 -29.71
CA ALA A 16 9.57 10.31 -28.86
C ALA A 16 10.03 10.61 -27.41
N ALA A 17 10.97 9.84 -26.87
CA ALA A 17 11.55 10.07 -25.53
C ALA A 17 12.35 11.39 -25.44
N ILE A 18 12.92 11.87 -26.56
CA ILE A 18 13.63 13.16 -26.60
C ILE A 18 12.64 14.32 -26.83
N GLY A 19 11.47 14.08 -27.44
CA GLY A 19 10.49 15.09 -27.82
C GLY A 19 9.56 15.59 -26.69
N GLY A 20 9.44 14.86 -25.58
CA GLY A 20 8.60 15.23 -24.42
C GLY A 20 9.23 16.25 -23.46
N THR A 21 10.48 16.65 -23.67
CA THR A 21 11.21 17.56 -22.78
C THR A 21 11.02 19.04 -23.18
N SER A 22 9.81 19.58 -22.98
CA SER A 22 9.58 21.02 -23.20
C SER A 22 8.51 21.63 -22.28
N ALA A 23 8.59 21.41 -20.96
CA ALA A 23 8.00 22.31 -19.95
C ALA A 23 8.51 22.06 -18.52
N ALA A 24 9.83 22.13 -18.28
CA ALA A 24 10.35 22.36 -16.93
C ALA A 24 11.67 23.13 -17.03
N ILE A 25 11.58 24.45 -17.04
CA ILE A 25 12.73 25.34 -16.95
C ILE A 25 13.30 25.20 -15.53
N ALA A 26 14.31 24.34 -15.39
CA ALA A 26 15.21 24.35 -14.26
C ALA A 26 16.11 25.60 -14.33
N GLY A 27 16.12 26.38 -13.25
CA GLY A 27 17.13 27.38 -12.99
C GLY A 27 18.48 26.70 -12.72
N CYS A 28 19.27 26.50 -13.77
CA CYS A 28 20.68 26.11 -13.68
C CYS A 28 21.55 27.36 -13.52
N SER A 29 22.09 27.59 -12.32
CA SER A 29 23.26 28.45 -12.14
C SER A 29 24.53 27.67 -12.53
N ALA A 30 25.07 28.04 -13.68
CA ALA A 30 26.35 27.60 -14.20
C ALA A 30 27.52 28.03 -13.30
N PHE A 31 28.48 27.14 -13.07
CA PHE A 31 29.87 27.52 -12.82
C PHE A 31 30.80 26.93 -13.88
N SER A 32 31.58 27.86 -14.43
CA SER A 32 32.43 27.80 -15.61
C SER A 32 33.58 26.79 -15.52
N ARG A 33 33.82 26.11 -16.63
CA ARG A 33 35.12 25.50 -16.97
C ARG A 33 36.24 26.55 -17.00
N GLY A 34 37.41 26.17 -16.52
CA GLY A 34 38.69 26.83 -16.78
C GLY A 34 39.79 25.78 -16.77
N GLN A 35 40.39 25.55 -17.93
CA GLN A 35 41.29 24.46 -18.29
C GLN A 35 42.74 24.84 -17.99
N GLU A 36 43.52 23.98 -17.34
CA GLU A 36 44.98 23.91 -17.54
C GLU A 36 45.50 22.48 -17.32
N THR A 37 46.31 22.05 -18.29
CA THR A 37 46.85 20.72 -18.58
C THR A 37 47.99 20.27 -17.65
N GLN A 38 48.09 18.97 -17.34
CA GLN A 38 49.17 18.06 -17.77
C GLN A 38 49.27 16.78 -16.91
N ASN A 39 49.59 15.68 -17.61
CA ASN A 39 50.02 14.34 -17.17
C ASN A 39 48.92 13.28 -17.02
N ALA A 40 48.60 12.65 -18.15
CA ALA A 40 48.10 11.29 -18.20
C ALA A 40 49.25 10.34 -17.82
N SER A 41 49.21 9.79 -16.62
CA SER A 41 49.72 8.44 -16.38
C SER A 41 48.55 7.49 -16.63
N GLU A 42 48.74 6.50 -17.50
CA GLU A 42 47.88 5.32 -17.55
C GLU A 42 47.87 4.68 -16.15
N SER A 43 46.80 4.90 -15.38
CA SER A 43 46.47 4.10 -14.21
C SER A 43 45.62 2.93 -14.69
N THR A 44 46.21 1.74 -14.70
CA THR A 44 45.49 0.45 -14.71
C THR A 44 44.94 0.15 -13.32
N ASP A 45 44.34 1.15 -12.68
CA ASP A 45 43.70 0.95 -11.38
C ASP A 45 42.28 0.45 -11.67
N GLU A 46 42.03 -0.81 -11.35
CA GLU A 46 40.68 -1.33 -11.13
C GLU A 46 39.87 -0.30 -10.33
N PRO A 47 38.58 -0.08 -10.64
CA PRO A 47 37.76 0.80 -9.83
C PRO A 47 37.89 0.34 -8.36
N PRO A 48 38.16 1.27 -7.42
CA PRO A 48 38.31 0.89 -6.03
C PRO A 48 37.04 0.16 -5.59
N ALA A 49 37.20 -1.06 -5.08
CA ALA A 49 36.10 -1.82 -4.50
C ALA A 49 35.33 -0.93 -3.52
N VAL A 50 34.01 -0.98 -3.58
CA VAL A 50 33.12 -0.26 -2.67
C VAL A 50 33.37 -0.79 -1.26
N ASP A 51 34.30 -0.17 -0.52
CA ASP A 51 34.68 -0.62 0.81
C ASP A 51 33.65 -0.07 1.82
N VAL A 52 32.46 -0.68 1.81
CA VAL A 52 31.49 -0.54 2.90
C VAL A 52 32.02 -1.44 4.02
N PRO A 53 32.39 -0.88 5.18
CA PRO A 53 32.96 -1.69 6.24
C PRO A 53 32.01 -2.85 6.57
N ALA A 54 32.50 -4.09 6.62
CA ALA A 54 31.67 -5.27 6.94
C ALA A 54 30.83 -5.06 8.21
N LEU A 55 31.41 -4.39 9.21
CA LEU A 55 30.74 -3.98 10.44
C LEU A 55 29.48 -3.11 10.21
N ARG A 56 29.47 -2.27 9.18
CA ARG A 56 28.32 -1.43 8.81
C ARG A 56 27.15 -2.28 8.32
N LEU A 57 27.43 -3.32 7.53
CA LEU A 57 26.43 -4.30 7.10
C LEU A 57 25.98 -5.12 8.30
N GLU A 58 26.90 -5.69 9.08
CA GLU A 58 26.60 -6.53 10.25
C GLU A 58 25.75 -5.83 11.35
N THR A 59 25.78 -4.50 11.42
CA THR A 59 25.07 -3.71 12.45
C THR A 59 23.88 -2.94 11.90
N ALA A 60 23.51 -3.14 10.64
CA ALA A 60 22.35 -2.48 10.06
C ALA A 60 21.07 -3.24 10.41
N ASP A 61 20.18 -2.54 11.10
CA ASP A 61 18.82 -2.99 11.46
C ASP A 61 17.78 -2.13 10.75
N PHE A 62 16.51 -2.56 10.75
CA PHE A 62 15.38 -1.75 10.29
C PHE A 62 15.30 -0.42 11.05
N ALA A 63 15.05 0.66 10.31
CA ALA A 63 14.93 1.99 10.88
C ALA A 63 13.52 2.22 11.42
N SER A 64 13.41 2.71 12.67
CA SER A 64 12.11 3.08 13.22
C SER A 64 11.59 4.39 12.63
N VAL A 65 10.27 4.57 12.58
CA VAL A 65 9.70 5.80 12.00
C VAL A 65 10.02 7.06 12.82
N ARG A 66 10.39 6.90 14.10
CA ARG A 66 10.79 8.00 15.00
C ARG A 66 12.13 8.62 14.64
N GLN A 67 12.97 7.91 13.89
CA GLN A 67 14.24 8.44 13.38
C GLN A 67 14.03 9.45 12.21
N PHE A 68 12.79 9.66 11.78
CA PHE A 68 12.44 10.53 10.66
C PHE A 68 11.35 11.53 11.05
N SER A 69 11.49 12.78 10.59
CA SER A 69 10.33 13.68 10.48
C SER A 69 9.36 13.16 9.42
N ASN A 70 8.08 13.54 9.47
CA ASN A 70 7.06 13.05 8.52
C ASN A 70 7.48 13.27 7.06
N ARG A 71 7.87 14.50 6.72
CA ARG A 71 8.35 14.84 5.36
C ARG A 71 9.58 14.02 4.93
N ASN A 72 10.53 13.78 5.85
CA ASN A 72 11.68 12.95 5.51
C ASN A 72 11.27 11.48 5.35
N TYR A 73 10.32 11.03 6.16
CA TYR A 73 9.79 9.69 6.12
C TYR A 73 9.07 9.40 4.80
N GLU A 74 8.18 10.28 4.36
CA GLU A 74 7.57 10.26 3.03
C GLU A 74 8.64 10.25 1.93
N ARG A 75 9.61 11.17 1.98
CA ARG A 75 10.69 11.23 0.99
C ARG A 75 11.51 9.93 0.91
N MET A 76 11.72 9.25 2.04
CA MET A 76 12.42 7.97 2.10
C MET A 76 11.63 6.85 1.41
N HIS A 77 10.30 6.87 1.51
CA HIS A 77 9.45 5.84 0.90
C HIS A 77 8.95 6.21 -0.50
N ALA A 78 9.08 7.47 -0.91
CA ALA A 78 8.74 7.96 -2.25
C ALA A 78 9.98 8.02 -3.16
N TYR A 79 10.67 9.15 -3.12
CA TYR A 79 11.81 9.47 -3.99
C TYR A 79 12.99 8.49 -3.83
N ARG A 80 13.33 8.14 -2.59
CA ARG A 80 14.47 7.23 -2.34
C ARG A 80 14.20 5.81 -2.77
N LYS A 81 12.97 5.32 -2.62
CA LYS A 81 12.57 4.02 -3.17
C LYS A 81 12.81 3.95 -4.68
N ARG A 82 12.34 4.94 -5.43
CA ARG A 82 12.61 5.06 -6.87
C ARG A 82 14.10 5.01 -7.17
N GLN A 83 14.88 5.83 -6.46
CA GLN A 83 16.32 5.91 -6.69
C GLN A 83 17.02 4.57 -6.39
N ALA A 84 16.58 3.83 -5.37
CA ALA A 84 17.07 2.49 -5.07
C ALA A 84 16.72 1.48 -6.18
N ILE A 85 15.50 1.52 -6.74
CA ILE A 85 15.10 0.71 -7.90
C ILE A 85 16.01 1.04 -9.09
N GLU A 86 16.13 2.31 -9.47
CA GLU A 86 16.97 2.75 -10.61
C GLU A 86 18.44 2.35 -10.42
N THR A 87 18.96 2.45 -9.19
CA THR A 87 20.32 2.01 -8.85
C THR A 87 20.49 0.52 -9.06
N LEU A 88 19.52 -0.29 -8.62
CA LEU A 88 19.55 -1.73 -8.78
C LEU A 88 19.46 -2.14 -10.26
N LEU A 89 18.59 -1.48 -11.03
CA LEU A 89 18.41 -1.71 -12.47
C LEU A 89 19.59 -1.21 -13.33
N ALA A 90 20.48 -0.39 -12.78
CA ALA A 90 21.70 0.04 -13.47
C ALA A 90 22.79 -1.05 -13.47
N ASP A 91 22.69 -2.08 -12.62
CA ASP A 91 23.58 -3.24 -12.69
C ASP A 91 23.24 -4.07 -13.94
N PRO A 92 24.19 -4.37 -14.84
CA PRO A 92 23.90 -5.08 -16.08
C PRO A 92 23.34 -6.49 -15.87
N ALA A 93 23.74 -7.22 -14.82
CA ALA A 93 23.19 -8.56 -14.57
C ALA A 93 21.73 -8.51 -14.10
N VAL A 94 21.37 -7.48 -13.34
CA VAL A 94 19.98 -7.22 -12.96
C VAL A 94 19.17 -6.73 -14.15
N ASN A 95 19.70 -5.78 -14.92
CA ASN A 95 19.02 -5.21 -16.06
C ASN A 95 18.66 -6.27 -17.11
N ASP A 96 19.61 -7.15 -17.41
CA ASP A 96 19.44 -8.24 -18.39
C ASP A 96 18.26 -9.16 -18.02
N ILE A 97 18.07 -9.47 -16.72
CA ILE A 97 16.97 -10.33 -16.30
C ILE A 97 15.64 -9.58 -16.17
N VAL A 98 15.66 -8.34 -15.65
CA VAL A 98 14.43 -7.60 -15.35
C VAL A 98 13.79 -7.10 -16.63
N SER A 99 14.59 -6.73 -17.64
CA SER A 99 14.07 -6.25 -18.94
C SER A 99 13.25 -7.31 -19.69
N ASP A 100 13.45 -8.59 -19.38
CA ASP A 100 12.77 -9.73 -20.00
C ASP A 100 11.50 -10.15 -19.22
N TRP A 101 11.12 -9.44 -18.16
CA TRP A 101 9.94 -9.79 -17.37
C TRP A 101 8.62 -9.30 -17.99
N VAL A 102 7.57 -10.08 -17.78
CA VAL A 102 6.18 -9.74 -18.19
C VAL A 102 5.32 -9.26 -17.01
N GLY A 103 5.88 -9.27 -15.81
CA GLY A 103 5.27 -8.83 -14.57
C GLY A 103 6.37 -8.41 -13.59
N GLY A 104 5.99 -7.74 -12.51
CA GLY A 104 6.98 -7.29 -11.54
C GLY A 104 6.35 -6.90 -10.23
N PHE A 105 6.99 -7.25 -9.13
CA PHE A 105 6.67 -6.87 -7.76
C PHE A 105 7.94 -6.33 -7.09
N GLU A 106 7.82 -5.26 -6.31
CA GLU A 106 8.93 -4.76 -5.51
C GLU A 106 8.58 -4.50 -4.06
N ALA A 107 9.53 -4.80 -3.18
CA ALA A 107 9.49 -4.41 -1.78
C ALA A 107 10.67 -3.51 -1.45
N TYR A 108 10.44 -2.58 -0.53
CA TYR A 108 11.45 -1.60 -0.12
C TYR A 108 11.28 -1.30 1.36
N GLU A 109 12.37 -1.37 2.11
CA GLU A 109 12.41 -0.97 3.51
C GLU A 109 13.68 -0.18 3.81
N VAL A 110 13.63 0.68 4.83
CA VAL A 110 14.75 1.52 5.22
C VAL A 110 15.50 0.84 6.35
N LEU A 111 16.81 0.67 6.16
CA LEU A 111 17.70 0.24 7.20
C LEU A 111 18.44 1.44 7.81
N THR A 112 19.00 1.20 8.98
CA THR A 112 19.93 2.10 9.64
C THR A 112 21.27 2.10 8.92
N ASN A 113 22.25 2.84 9.45
CA ASN A 113 23.57 2.96 8.82
C ASN A 113 23.55 3.43 7.35
N HIS A 114 22.56 4.23 6.96
CA HIS A 114 22.46 4.73 5.58
C HIS A 114 22.24 3.64 4.51
N LEU A 115 21.58 2.53 4.88
CA LEU A 115 21.23 1.47 3.94
C LEU A 115 19.74 1.45 3.62
N GLU A 116 19.42 1.00 2.43
CA GLU A 116 18.07 0.75 1.92
C GLU A 116 18.05 -0.69 1.43
N THR A 117 17.02 -1.45 1.81
CA THR A 117 16.85 -2.84 1.33
C THR A 117 15.72 -2.87 0.32
N ILE A 118 15.99 -3.51 -0.81
CA ILE A 118 15.07 -3.57 -1.94
C ILE A 118 15.04 -4.99 -2.50
N SER A 119 13.87 -5.41 -2.95
CA SER A 119 13.74 -6.60 -3.79
C SER A 119 12.88 -6.32 -5.00
N LEU A 120 13.24 -6.92 -6.13
CA LEU A 120 12.45 -6.98 -7.36
C LEU A 120 12.17 -8.46 -7.66
N GLN A 121 10.95 -8.81 -8.04
CA GLN A 121 10.63 -10.18 -8.46
C GLN A 121 9.62 -10.16 -9.60
N GLY A 122 9.81 -11.05 -10.57
CA GLY A 122 8.92 -11.13 -11.72
C GLY A 122 9.18 -12.38 -12.56
N PRO A 123 8.20 -12.77 -13.39
CA PRO A 123 8.31 -13.90 -14.30
C PRO A 123 8.65 -13.43 -15.71
N THR A 124 9.20 -14.32 -16.53
CA THR A 124 9.44 -14.04 -17.96
C THR A 124 8.26 -14.45 -18.83
N ASP A 125 7.34 -15.26 -18.32
CA ASP A 125 6.16 -15.70 -19.06
C ASP A 125 5.02 -16.15 -18.14
N MET A 126 3.83 -16.28 -18.70
CA MET A 126 2.63 -16.85 -18.08
C MET A 126 2.06 -17.96 -18.96
N THR A 127 1.59 -19.04 -18.36
CA THR A 127 0.79 -20.08 -19.05
C THR A 127 -0.41 -20.43 -18.22
N VAL A 128 -1.55 -20.70 -18.85
CA VAL A 128 -2.79 -21.06 -18.14
C VAL A 128 -3.43 -22.31 -18.74
N GLN A 129 -3.82 -23.25 -17.89
CA GLN A 129 -4.66 -24.38 -18.27
C GLN A 129 -6.06 -24.16 -17.69
N VAL A 130 -7.07 -24.20 -18.55
CA VAL A 130 -8.47 -23.94 -18.17
C VAL A 130 -9.29 -25.21 -18.30
N ASP A 131 -10.03 -25.54 -17.23
CA ASP A 131 -11.06 -26.58 -17.23
C ASP A 131 -12.39 -25.99 -16.77
N GLY A 132 -13.50 -26.51 -17.30
CA GLY A 132 -14.85 -26.13 -16.87
C GLY A 132 -15.37 -24.74 -17.29
N PHE A 133 -14.56 -23.81 -17.80
CA PHE A 133 -15.08 -22.53 -18.32
C PHE A 133 -15.61 -22.69 -19.77
N PRO A 134 -16.77 -22.12 -20.14
CA PRO A 134 -17.74 -21.43 -19.29
C PRO A 134 -18.88 -22.32 -18.73
N ASP A 135 -18.99 -23.56 -19.19
CA ASP A 135 -20.21 -24.38 -19.07
C ASP A 135 -20.15 -25.47 -17.98
N GLY A 136 -19.04 -25.54 -17.23
CA GLY A 136 -18.81 -26.50 -16.16
C GLY A 136 -19.62 -26.18 -14.91
N GLU A 137 -19.60 -27.10 -13.94
CA GLU A 137 -20.20 -26.86 -12.61
C GLU A 137 -19.34 -25.89 -11.77
N GLU A 138 -18.04 -25.83 -12.07
CA GLU A 138 -17.03 -24.89 -11.59
C GLU A 138 -15.97 -24.77 -12.70
N ALA A 139 -15.31 -23.62 -12.83
CA ALA A 139 -14.12 -23.48 -13.67
C ALA A 139 -12.85 -23.44 -12.83
N GLN A 140 -11.80 -24.05 -13.35
CA GLN A 140 -10.47 -24.07 -12.75
C GLN A 140 -9.44 -23.52 -13.74
N PHE A 141 -8.60 -22.60 -13.29
CA PHE A 141 -7.50 -22.02 -14.02
C PHE A 141 -6.21 -22.38 -13.28
N ASP A 142 -5.44 -23.31 -13.83
CA ASP A 142 -4.10 -23.62 -13.32
C ASP A 142 -3.09 -22.70 -14.00
N VAL A 143 -2.55 -21.76 -13.23
CA VAL A 143 -1.67 -20.70 -13.72
C VAL A 143 -0.23 -21.02 -13.35
N THR A 144 0.68 -20.78 -14.30
CA THR A 144 2.12 -20.85 -14.04
C THR A 144 2.80 -19.55 -14.42
N ALA A 145 3.46 -18.92 -13.46
CA ALA A 145 4.46 -17.88 -13.68
C ALA A 145 5.81 -18.54 -13.99
N LYS A 146 6.32 -18.36 -15.21
CA LYS A 146 7.51 -19.07 -15.70
C LYS A 146 8.80 -18.33 -15.38
N ASN A 147 9.82 -19.10 -15.03
CA ASN A 147 11.18 -18.60 -14.74
C ASN A 147 11.18 -17.40 -13.78
N ARG A 148 10.30 -17.39 -12.79
CA ARG A 148 10.22 -16.31 -11.81
C ARG A 148 11.52 -16.24 -11.02
N GLN A 149 12.09 -15.05 -10.95
CA GLN A 149 13.31 -14.76 -10.21
C GLN A 149 13.08 -13.65 -9.19
N THR A 150 13.93 -13.60 -8.16
CA THR A 150 13.99 -12.49 -7.21
C THR A 150 15.40 -11.91 -7.19
N VAL A 151 15.48 -10.60 -7.23
CA VAL A 151 16.68 -9.80 -7.02
C VAL A 151 16.57 -9.15 -5.65
N TYR A 152 17.55 -9.36 -4.79
CA TYR A 152 17.70 -8.67 -3.52
C TYR A 152 18.89 -7.72 -3.60
N GLY A 153 18.70 -6.46 -3.19
CA GLY A 153 19.76 -5.46 -3.16
C GLY A 153 19.79 -4.70 -1.83
N LEU A 154 21.01 -4.37 -1.38
CA LEU A 154 21.23 -3.34 -0.36
C LEU A 154 21.91 -2.14 -1.03
N ILE A 155 21.33 -0.95 -0.85
CA ILE A 155 21.79 0.29 -1.46
C ILE A 155 22.35 1.24 -0.38
N ASP A 156 23.55 1.77 -0.58
CA ASP A 156 24.08 2.88 0.22
C ASP A 156 23.46 4.20 -0.25
N ARG A 157 22.49 4.70 0.53
CA ARG A 157 21.74 5.91 0.17
C ARG A 157 22.54 7.22 0.12
N ARG A 158 23.80 7.19 0.57
CA ARG A 158 24.69 8.36 0.48
C ARG A 158 25.39 8.47 -0.87
N ARG A 159 25.57 7.34 -1.56
CA ARG A 159 26.36 7.23 -2.78
C ARG A 159 25.58 6.65 -3.95
N ASP A 160 24.40 6.08 -3.68
CA ASP A 160 23.62 5.33 -4.65
C ASP A 160 24.44 4.17 -5.24
N GLU A 161 25.04 3.39 -4.34
CA GLU A 161 25.90 2.25 -4.66
C GLU A 161 25.26 0.97 -4.11
N ILE A 162 25.29 -0.10 -4.91
CA ILE A 162 24.91 -1.44 -4.46
C ILE A 162 26.03 -1.98 -3.57
N VAL A 163 25.70 -2.40 -2.36
CA VAL A 163 26.66 -2.88 -1.35
C VAL A 163 26.48 -4.36 -1.00
N ALA A 164 25.35 -4.94 -1.40
CA ALA A 164 25.11 -6.38 -1.41
C ALA A 164 24.06 -6.66 -2.50
N LEU A 165 24.21 -7.77 -3.22
CA LEU A 165 23.37 -8.15 -4.35
C LEU A 165 23.21 -9.65 -4.40
N GLN A 166 21.99 -10.13 -4.61
CA GLN A 166 21.71 -11.54 -4.82
C GLN A 166 20.60 -11.70 -5.86
N ILE A 167 20.80 -12.62 -6.80
CA ILE A 167 19.79 -13.05 -7.78
C ILE A 167 19.50 -14.53 -7.52
N THR A 168 18.22 -14.90 -7.38
CA THR A 168 17.83 -16.30 -7.23
C THR A 168 17.87 -17.03 -8.56
N ASP A 169 18.04 -18.36 -8.52
CA ASP A 169 17.80 -19.20 -9.69
C ASP A 169 16.35 -19.06 -10.19
N PRO A 170 16.11 -19.21 -11.50
CA PRO A 170 14.76 -19.17 -12.07
C PRO A 170 13.92 -20.37 -11.60
N GLN A 171 12.69 -20.10 -11.21
CA GLN A 171 11.74 -21.10 -10.73
C GLN A 171 10.34 -20.86 -11.29
N ASP A 172 9.64 -21.92 -11.69
CA ASP A 172 8.22 -21.84 -12.00
C ASP A 172 7.40 -21.78 -10.71
N ILE A 173 6.45 -20.85 -10.64
CA ILE A 173 5.51 -20.69 -9.52
C ILE A 173 4.11 -20.96 -10.04
N GLU A 174 3.38 -21.84 -9.35
CA GLU A 174 2.08 -22.34 -9.76
C GLU A 174 1.01 -22.04 -8.71
N TRP A 175 -0.19 -21.70 -9.16
CA TRP A 175 -1.37 -21.58 -8.32
C TRP A 175 -2.63 -21.89 -9.13
N THR A 176 -3.72 -22.17 -8.42
CA THR A 176 -5.00 -22.47 -9.02
C THR A 176 -6.01 -21.38 -8.65
N VAL A 177 -6.76 -20.91 -9.64
CA VAL A 177 -7.92 -20.03 -9.45
C VAL A 177 -9.19 -20.79 -9.79
N THR A 178 -10.19 -20.72 -8.92
CA THR A 178 -11.49 -21.38 -9.13
C THR A 178 -12.60 -20.35 -9.32
N GLN A 179 -13.53 -20.59 -10.23
CA GLN A 179 -14.71 -19.76 -10.44
C GLN A 179 -16.00 -20.53 -10.26
N THR A 180 -16.88 -19.99 -9.44
CA THR A 180 -18.28 -20.43 -9.31
C THR A 180 -19.09 -20.15 -10.58
N PRO A 181 -20.26 -20.78 -10.78
CA PRO A 181 -21.13 -20.49 -11.92
C PRO A 181 -21.47 -19.00 -12.12
N GLY A 182 -21.76 -18.28 -11.03
CA GLY A 182 -22.04 -16.83 -11.11
C GLY A 182 -20.83 -16.04 -11.60
N GLN A 183 -19.64 -16.37 -11.09
CA GLN A 183 -18.38 -15.77 -11.56
C GLN A 183 -18.12 -16.09 -13.05
N MET A 184 -18.43 -17.30 -13.52
CA MET A 184 -18.29 -17.63 -14.95
C MET A 184 -19.23 -16.82 -15.85
N VAL A 185 -20.45 -16.51 -15.40
CA VAL A 185 -21.39 -15.63 -16.12
C VAL A 185 -20.81 -14.23 -16.24
N ILE A 186 -20.32 -13.66 -15.13
CA ILE A 186 -19.66 -12.35 -15.13
C ILE A 186 -18.43 -12.37 -16.04
N GLY A 187 -17.60 -13.41 -15.95
CA GLY A 187 -16.42 -13.58 -16.81
C GLY A 187 -16.79 -13.54 -18.28
N GLN A 188 -17.82 -14.27 -18.70
CA GLN A 188 -18.33 -14.21 -20.07
C GLN A 188 -18.86 -12.83 -20.46
N ALA A 189 -19.54 -12.12 -19.56
CA ALA A 189 -20.02 -10.77 -19.82
C ALA A 189 -18.85 -9.81 -20.09
N ILE A 190 -17.78 -9.89 -19.29
CA ILE A 190 -16.54 -9.12 -19.49
C ILE A 190 -15.90 -9.46 -20.85
N LEU A 191 -15.72 -10.75 -21.16
CA LEU A 191 -15.11 -11.18 -22.42
C LEU A 191 -15.91 -10.75 -23.65
N ASN A 192 -17.24 -10.61 -23.51
CA ASN A 192 -18.12 -10.16 -24.58
C ASN A 192 -18.27 -8.64 -24.68
N HIS A 193 -17.75 -7.88 -23.72
CA HIS A 193 -17.83 -6.42 -23.71
C HIS A 193 -17.08 -5.82 -24.91
N GLU A 194 -17.63 -4.76 -25.52
CA GLU A 194 -17.13 -4.16 -26.77
C GLU A 194 -15.64 -3.81 -26.69
N VAL A 195 -15.23 -3.09 -25.64
CA VAL A 195 -13.83 -2.68 -25.40
C VAL A 195 -12.87 -3.88 -25.36
N VAL A 196 -13.28 -4.99 -24.76
CA VAL A 196 -12.45 -6.21 -24.64
C VAL A 196 -12.33 -6.92 -25.98
N ARG A 197 -13.45 -7.05 -26.70
CA ARG A 197 -13.48 -7.70 -28.03
C ARG A 197 -12.69 -6.92 -29.06
N ASP A 198 -12.75 -5.59 -29.01
CA ASP A 198 -12.00 -4.72 -29.90
C ASP A 198 -10.49 -4.81 -29.65
N ALA A 199 -10.07 -4.96 -28.39
CA ALA A 199 -8.67 -5.08 -28.02
C ALA A 199 -8.08 -6.47 -28.33
N PHE A 200 -8.77 -7.55 -28.00
CA PHE A 200 -8.20 -8.90 -28.00
C PHE A 200 -8.79 -9.85 -29.03
N GLY A 201 -9.97 -9.57 -29.58
CA GLY A 201 -10.77 -10.53 -30.34
C GLY A 201 -11.43 -11.55 -29.41
N ASP A 202 -11.23 -12.84 -29.70
CA ASP A 202 -11.68 -13.93 -28.83
C ASP A 202 -10.60 -14.23 -27.78
N VAL A 203 -10.84 -13.82 -26.53
CA VAL A 203 -9.92 -14.05 -25.41
C VAL A 203 -9.83 -15.53 -25.02
N SER A 204 -10.86 -16.34 -25.32
CA SER A 204 -10.88 -17.76 -24.94
C SER A 204 -9.83 -18.60 -25.67
N GLU A 205 -9.27 -18.08 -26.77
CA GLU A 205 -8.17 -18.72 -27.50
C GLU A 205 -6.78 -18.38 -26.94
N ARG A 206 -6.69 -17.59 -25.86
CA ARG A 206 -5.44 -17.10 -25.24
C ARG A 206 -5.22 -17.69 -23.85
N ASP A 207 -3.98 -17.62 -23.37
CA ASP A 207 -3.69 -17.82 -21.95
C ASP A 207 -4.23 -16.62 -21.16
N TRP A 208 -5.26 -16.83 -20.34
CA TRP A 208 -5.79 -15.81 -19.46
C TRP A 208 -6.31 -16.43 -18.17
N TYR A 209 -6.31 -15.65 -17.09
CA TYR A 209 -6.99 -16.04 -15.87
C TYR A 209 -7.68 -14.83 -15.20
N PRO A 210 -8.83 -15.06 -14.55
CA PRO A 210 -9.53 -14.04 -13.80
C PRO A 210 -8.98 -13.94 -12.37
N SER A 211 -9.10 -12.77 -11.79
CA SER A 211 -8.81 -12.49 -10.40
C SER A 211 -9.91 -11.59 -9.84
N TRP A 212 -10.69 -12.13 -8.93
CA TRP A 212 -11.87 -11.49 -8.38
C TRP A 212 -11.47 -10.54 -7.24
N LYS A 213 -11.16 -9.30 -7.58
CA LYS A 213 -10.77 -8.29 -6.59
C LYS A 213 -12.05 -7.64 -6.03
N GLY A 214 -12.40 -7.88 -4.76
CA GLY A 214 -13.60 -7.30 -4.13
C GLY A 214 -14.95 -7.89 -4.56
N ALA A 215 -14.98 -9.03 -5.27
CA ALA A 215 -16.20 -9.63 -5.82
C ALA A 215 -17.08 -10.38 -4.80
N THR A 216 -16.71 -10.40 -3.52
CA THR A 216 -17.59 -10.91 -2.45
C THR A 216 -18.59 -9.86 -1.95
N GLY A 217 -18.81 -8.77 -2.71
CA GLY A 217 -19.80 -7.73 -2.43
C GLY A 217 -19.42 -6.80 -1.28
N GLY A 218 -19.11 -7.35 -0.11
CA GLY A 218 -19.00 -6.62 1.17
C GLY A 218 -17.86 -5.61 1.36
N TYR A 219 -17.08 -5.28 0.31
CA TYR A 219 -15.88 -4.42 0.42
C TYR A 219 -15.78 -3.34 -0.66
N THR A 220 -16.71 -3.28 -1.61
CA THR A 220 -16.62 -2.34 -2.74
C THR A 220 -17.80 -1.37 -2.73
N GLY A 221 -17.51 -0.08 -2.87
CA GLY A 221 -18.48 0.95 -3.24
C GLY A 221 -18.25 1.37 -4.69
N LEU A 222 -19.29 1.36 -5.52
CA LEU A 222 -19.23 1.79 -6.93
C LEU A 222 -20.12 3.03 -7.09
N GLY A 223 -19.56 4.21 -6.78
CA GLY A 223 -20.28 5.47 -6.90
C GLY A 223 -20.66 5.78 -8.35
N GLN A 224 -19.87 5.33 -9.33
CA GLN A 224 -20.20 5.45 -10.76
C GLN A 224 -21.54 4.77 -11.14
N GLY A 225 -21.92 3.72 -10.40
CA GLY A 225 -23.20 3.03 -10.58
C GLY A 225 -24.29 3.46 -9.59
N ASP A 226 -24.05 4.50 -8.78
CA ASP A 226 -24.89 4.87 -7.63
C ASP A 226 -25.17 3.68 -6.68
N LEU A 227 -24.19 2.77 -6.54
CA LEU A 227 -24.35 1.55 -5.75
C LEU A 227 -23.92 1.77 -4.30
N GLN A 228 -24.76 1.30 -3.38
CA GLN A 228 -24.42 1.23 -1.96
C GLN A 228 -23.22 0.29 -1.75
N HIS A 229 -22.44 0.58 -0.71
CA HIS A 229 -21.41 -0.33 -0.24
C HIS A 229 -21.98 -1.74 -0.06
N GLY A 230 -21.31 -2.75 -0.60
CA GLY A 230 -21.78 -4.14 -0.54
C GLY A 230 -22.36 -4.67 -1.85
N HIS A 231 -22.77 -3.78 -2.76
CA HIS A 231 -23.56 -4.14 -3.95
C HIS A 231 -22.76 -4.14 -5.26
N GLY A 232 -21.55 -3.57 -5.25
CA GLY A 232 -20.64 -3.57 -6.40
C GLY A 232 -19.53 -4.61 -6.27
N GLY A 233 -18.91 -4.96 -7.41
CA GLY A 233 -17.72 -5.81 -7.46
C GLY A 233 -16.73 -5.34 -8.52
N THR A 234 -15.47 -5.76 -8.38
CA THR A 234 -14.48 -5.59 -9.45
C THR A 234 -13.91 -6.92 -9.89
N ALA A 235 -13.49 -6.99 -11.16
CA ALA A 235 -12.79 -8.13 -11.71
C ALA A 235 -11.58 -7.67 -12.49
N VAL A 236 -10.51 -8.44 -12.36
CA VAL A 236 -9.25 -8.22 -13.05
C VAL A 236 -8.93 -9.47 -13.82
N LEU A 237 -8.80 -9.41 -15.15
CA LEU A 237 -8.32 -10.53 -15.94
C LEU A 237 -6.91 -10.22 -16.43
N HIS A 238 -5.99 -11.15 -16.23
CA HIS A 238 -4.66 -11.11 -16.83
C HIS A 238 -4.71 -11.89 -18.13
N VAL A 239 -4.33 -11.25 -19.23
CA VAL A 239 -4.40 -11.83 -20.58
C VAL A 239 -3.02 -11.79 -21.21
N LYS A 240 -2.51 -12.94 -21.63
CA LYS A 240 -1.30 -13.01 -22.44
C LYS A 240 -1.57 -12.47 -23.85
N ASP A 241 -0.82 -11.45 -24.24
CA ASP A 241 -0.89 -10.81 -25.56
C ASP A 241 0.49 -10.78 -26.22
N GLY A 242 0.83 -11.88 -26.90
CA GLY A 242 2.18 -12.07 -27.43
C GLY A 242 3.19 -12.33 -26.32
N ASP A 243 4.20 -11.46 -26.24
CA ASP A 243 5.28 -11.52 -25.24
C ASP A 243 4.97 -10.65 -24.00
N GLU A 244 3.75 -10.09 -23.90
CA GLU A 244 3.32 -9.22 -22.81
C GLU A 244 2.09 -9.80 -22.07
N VAL A 245 1.83 -9.31 -20.86
CA VAL A 245 0.59 -9.58 -20.12
C VAL A 245 -0.16 -8.27 -19.92
N ARG A 246 -1.32 -8.17 -20.56
CA ARG A 246 -2.23 -7.01 -20.47
C ARG A 246 -3.36 -7.31 -19.50
N ILE A 247 -4.01 -6.25 -19.02
CA ILE A 247 -5.04 -6.35 -17.98
C ILE A 247 -6.38 -5.87 -18.51
N ILE A 248 -7.42 -6.63 -18.18
CA ILE A 248 -8.80 -6.15 -18.27
C ILE A 248 -9.26 -5.85 -16.85
N SER A 249 -9.65 -4.60 -16.60
CA SER A 249 -10.31 -4.17 -15.37
C SER A 249 -11.79 -3.98 -15.64
N ALA A 250 -12.65 -4.51 -14.77
CA ALA A 250 -14.10 -4.36 -14.93
C ALA A 250 -14.78 -4.06 -13.59
N PHE A 251 -15.76 -3.15 -13.63
CA PHE A 251 -16.67 -2.84 -12.53
C PHE A 251 -18.03 -3.44 -12.81
N ILE A 252 -18.58 -4.13 -11.82
CA ILE A 252 -19.74 -5.01 -11.97
C ILE A 252 -20.81 -4.57 -10.97
N ASP A 253 -22.02 -4.35 -11.45
CA ASP A 253 -23.20 -4.36 -10.60
C ASP A 253 -23.56 -5.82 -10.29
N GLY A 254 -23.32 -6.23 -9.05
CA GLY A 254 -23.60 -7.57 -8.56
C GLY A 254 -24.96 -7.70 -7.86
N SER A 255 -25.81 -6.66 -7.90
CA SER A 255 -27.08 -6.63 -7.17
C SER A 255 -28.09 -7.68 -7.67
N ASP A 256 -27.99 -8.11 -8.94
CA ASP A 256 -28.64 -9.31 -9.47
C ASP A 256 -27.59 -10.38 -9.82
N PRO A 257 -27.34 -11.36 -8.92
CA PRO A 257 -26.39 -12.44 -9.18
C PRO A 257 -26.73 -13.31 -10.40
N GLU A 258 -27.98 -13.31 -10.86
CA GLU A 258 -28.40 -14.05 -12.06
C GLU A 258 -28.16 -13.24 -13.36
N ASN A 259 -28.13 -11.90 -13.28
CA ASN A 259 -27.94 -11.00 -14.41
C ASN A 259 -27.01 -9.82 -14.05
N PRO A 260 -25.72 -10.08 -13.81
CA PRO A 260 -24.77 -9.01 -13.48
C PRO A 260 -24.60 -8.04 -14.65
N GLU A 261 -24.49 -6.75 -14.34
CA GLU A 261 -24.24 -5.69 -15.34
C GLU A 261 -22.78 -5.23 -15.27
N ILE A 262 -22.15 -5.04 -16.44
CA ILE A 262 -20.81 -4.44 -16.52
C ILE A 262 -20.99 -2.93 -16.60
N ILE A 263 -20.63 -2.22 -15.52
CA ILE A 263 -20.73 -0.76 -15.41
C ILE A 263 -19.62 -0.10 -16.22
N GLU A 264 -18.40 -0.63 -16.09
CA GLU A 264 -17.21 -0.14 -16.80
C GLU A 264 -16.30 -1.33 -17.10
N ALA A 265 -15.63 -1.30 -18.26
CA ALA A 265 -14.52 -2.19 -18.57
C ALA A 265 -13.42 -1.41 -19.30
N ALA A 266 -12.19 -1.56 -18.83
CA ALA A 266 -10.99 -0.92 -19.36
C ALA A 266 -9.94 -1.98 -19.69
N VAL A 267 -9.18 -1.75 -20.78
CA VAL A 267 -8.01 -2.55 -21.14
C VAL A 267 -6.77 -1.72 -20.89
N LEU A 268 -5.87 -2.24 -20.06
CA LEU A 268 -4.66 -1.58 -19.63
C LEU A 268 -3.45 -2.35 -20.18
N ASP A 269 -2.49 -1.61 -20.72
CA ASP A 269 -1.25 -2.20 -21.23
C ASP A 269 -0.34 -2.68 -20.09
N HIS A 270 -0.42 -2.04 -18.92
CA HIS A 270 0.40 -2.37 -17.76
C HIS A 270 -0.40 -2.34 -16.46
N ALA A 271 0.04 -3.14 -15.49
CA ALA A 271 -0.54 -3.16 -14.15
C ALA A 271 -0.23 -1.88 -13.36
N VAL A 272 0.94 -1.31 -13.62
CA VAL A 272 1.50 -0.13 -12.95
C VAL A 272 1.99 0.80 -14.05
N GLU A 273 1.97 2.11 -13.82
CA GLU A 273 2.36 3.09 -14.85
C GLU A 273 3.84 3.00 -15.24
N PHE A 274 4.73 2.60 -14.31
CA PHE A 274 6.17 2.44 -14.56
C PHE A 274 6.68 1.07 -14.08
N PRO A 275 6.41 -0.02 -14.81
CA PRO A 275 6.81 -1.35 -14.37
C PRO A 275 8.34 -1.52 -14.37
N PRO A 276 8.91 -2.35 -13.46
CA PRO A 276 10.36 -2.52 -13.35
C PRO A 276 11.05 -2.91 -14.67
N TYR A 277 10.41 -3.71 -15.51
CA TYR A 277 10.94 -4.15 -16.81
C TYR A 277 11.07 -3.02 -17.83
N GLU A 278 10.12 -2.08 -17.87
CA GLU A 278 10.23 -0.89 -18.72
C GLU A 278 11.25 0.11 -18.20
N LEU A 279 11.30 0.28 -16.87
CA LEU A 279 12.34 1.09 -16.24
C LEU A 279 13.72 0.54 -16.59
N ALA A 280 13.91 -0.78 -16.50
CA ALA A 280 15.17 -1.44 -16.87
C ALA A 280 15.54 -1.16 -18.32
N ALA A 281 14.59 -1.31 -19.26
CA ALA A 281 14.80 -1.03 -20.67
C ALA A 281 15.14 0.44 -20.98
N SER A 282 14.75 1.37 -20.10
CA SER A 282 15.02 2.81 -20.22
C SER A 282 16.38 3.24 -19.63
N ILE A 283 17.00 2.41 -18.81
CA ILE A 283 18.25 2.68 -18.11
C ILE A 283 19.42 2.13 -18.94
N GLU A 284 20.47 2.93 -19.13
CA GLU A 284 21.73 2.44 -19.69
C GLU A 284 22.51 1.72 -18.58
N PRO A 285 22.75 0.39 -18.68
CA PRO A 285 23.44 -0.34 -17.64
C PRO A 285 24.91 0.09 -17.51
N ALA A 286 25.48 -0.08 -16.31
CA ALA A 286 26.90 0.07 -16.09
C ALA A 286 27.70 -0.93 -16.94
N SER A 287 29.00 -0.64 -17.14
CA SER A 287 29.86 -1.50 -17.97
C SER A 287 30.18 -2.86 -17.34
N GLU A 288 30.10 -2.96 -16.02
CA GLU A 288 30.43 -4.15 -15.24
C GLU A 288 29.38 -4.36 -14.14
N SER A 289 29.03 -5.63 -13.90
CA SER A 289 28.15 -6.00 -12.78
C SER A 289 28.94 -6.09 -11.49
N VAL A 290 28.29 -5.71 -10.38
CA VAL A 290 28.84 -5.89 -9.04
C VAL A 290 28.44 -7.22 -8.39
N LEU A 291 27.61 -8.05 -9.04
CA LEU A 291 27.02 -9.28 -8.47
C LEU A 291 28.06 -10.23 -7.84
N GLU A 292 29.24 -10.37 -8.44
CA GLU A 292 30.32 -11.21 -7.89
C GLU A 292 31.31 -10.42 -7.01
N ALA A 293 31.21 -9.09 -7.00
CA ALA A 293 32.11 -8.18 -6.29
C ALA A 293 31.59 -7.79 -4.90
N VAL A 294 30.27 -7.82 -4.68
CA VAL A 294 29.63 -7.55 -3.39
C VAL A 294 29.10 -8.85 -2.77
N PRO A 295 28.93 -8.92 -1.43
CA PRO A 295 28.33 -10.10 -0.80
C PRO A 295 26.85 -10.27 -1.16
N ASP A 296 26.32 -11.48 -0.91
CA ASP A 296 24.89 -11.75 -0.90
C ASP A 296 24.17 -10.91 0.17
N VAL A 297 22.89 -10.60 -0.06
CA VAL A 297 22.05 -9.88 0.91
C VAL A 297 21.70 -10.80 2.10
N PRO A 298 22.09 -10.44 3.35
CA PRO A 298 21.75 -11.21 4.54
C PRO A 298 20.24 -11.37 4.71
N THR A 299 19.76 -12.56 5.07
CA THR A 299 18.33 -12.89 5.17
C THR A 299 17.57 -11.94 6.10
N GLU A 300 18.19 -11.62 7.23
CA GLU A 300 17.66 -10.73 8.26
C GLU A 300 17.43 -9.30 7.77
N GLN A 301 18.14 -8.88 6.71
CA GLN A 301 18.07 -7.54 6.10
C GLN A 301 17.19 -7.50 4.85
N ARG A 302 16.67 -8.63 4.39
CA ARG A 302 15.77 -8.66 3.23
C ARG A 302 14.40 -8.07 3.59
N PRO A 303 13.69 -7.46 2.64
CA PRO A 303 12.35 -6.98 2.90
C PRO A 303 11.41 -8.12 3.32
N TYR A 304 10.54 -7.88 4.30
CA TYR A 304 9.63 -8.91 4.83
C TYR A 304 8.56 -9.38 3.82
N TYR A 305 8.28 -8.57 2.81
CA TYR A 305 7.22 -8.83 1.82
C TYR A 305 7.63 -9.79 0.70
N THR A 306 8.89 -10.24 0.69
CA THR A 306 9.43 -11.08 -0.38
C THR A 306 10.29 -12.20 0.17
N ALA A 307 9.96 -13.44 -0.17
CA ALA A 307 10.79 -14.61 0.05
C ALA A 307 11.03 -15.35 -1.27
N ASN A 308 12.09 -16.18 -1.27
CA ASN A 308 12.51 -16.94 -2.46
C ASN A 308 11.38 -17.79 -3.05
N GLU A 309 10.48 -18.32 -2.22
CA GLU A 309 9.38 -19.20 -2.63
C GLU A 309 8.13 -18.45 -3.12
N GLY A 310 8.17 -17.12 -3.22
CA GLY A 310 7.00 -16.33 -3.62
C GLY A 310 5.99 -16.09 -2.49
N TYR A 311 6.44 -16.14 -1.22
CA TYR A 311 5.63 -15.85 -0.04
C TYR A 311 6.24 -14.73 0.81
N HIS A 312 5.53 -14.25 1.82
CA HIS A 312 6.08 -13.36 2.86
C HIS A 312 7.07 -14.09 3.77
N ARG A 313 8.03 -13.35 4.33
CA ARG A 313 8.79 -13.80 5.50
C ARG A 313 7.90 -13.61 6.73
N ILE A 314 7.55 -14.70 7.42
CA ILE A 314 6.62 -14.69 8.55
C ILE A 314 7.35 -15.21 9.80
N GLU A 315 7.57 -14.33 10.76
CA GLU A 315 8.29 -14.56 12.02
C GLU A 315 7.55 -13.89 13.19
N PRO A 316 6.28 -14.26 13.47
CA PRO A 316 5.47 -13.58 14.46
C PRO A 316 6.08 -13.72 15.87
N PRO A 317 5.97 -12.68 16.72
CA PRO A 317 6.35 -12.79 18.12
C PRO A 317 5.42 -13.74 18.88
N SER A 318 5.71 -14.00 20.16
CA SER A 318 4.71 -14.61 21.05
C SER A 318 3.47 -13.72 21.16
N GLU A 319 2.29 -14.32 21.32
CA GLU A 319 0.99 -13.62 21.48
C GLU A 319 0.95 -12.68 22.69
N SER A 320 1.81 -12.91 23.68
CA SER A 320 2.02 -12.02 24.82
C SER A 320 3.52 -11.90 25.12
N PHE A 321 3.98 -10.68 25.42
CA PHE A 321 5.36 -10.41 25.80
C PHE A 321 5.51 -9.06 26.54
N GLU A 322 6.60 -8.93 27.29
CA GLU A 322 7.00 -7.68 27.96
C GLU A 322 8.32 -7.16 27.38
N GLN A 323 8.39 -5.87 27.05
CA GLN A 323 9.61 -5.21 26.61
C GLN A 323 9.54 -3.70 26.80
N ASP A 324 10.66 -3.06 27.19
CA ASP A 324 10.78 -1.60 27.27
C ASP A 324 9.69 -0.92 28.13
N GLY A 325 9.21 -1.63 29.17
CA GLY A 325 8.13 -1.16 30.06
C GLY A 325 6.72 -1.41 29.54
N TRP A 326 6.57 -1.94 28.32
CA TRP A 326 5.30 -2.35 27.75
C TRP A 326 5.02 -3.83 28.04
N GLU A 327 3.78 -4.12 28.40
CA GLU A 327 3.19 -5.45 28.37
C GLU A 327 2.19 -5.46 27.22
N ILE A 328 2.41 -6.36 26.26
CA ILE A 328 1.64 -6.43 25.02
C ILE A 328 0.97 -7.80 24.95
N GLU A 329 -0.31 -7.79 24.61
CA GLU A 329 -1.03 -8.96 24.12
C GLU A 329 -1.56 -8.66 22.71
N TRP A 330 -1.51 -9.63 21.81
CA TRP A 330 -2.09 -9.46 20.48
C TRP A 330 -2.81 -10.73 20.03
N THR A 331 -3.89 -10.54 19.27
CA THR A 331 -4.65 -11.64 18.67
C THR A 331 -4.54 -11.61 17.14
N PRO A 332 -4.55 -12.79 16.48
CA PRO A 332 -4.60 -12.86 15.03
C PRO A 332 -5.77 -12.08 14.43
N ALA A 333 -5.61 -11.66 13.17
CA ALA A 333 -6.58 -10.84 12.49
C ALA A 333 -7.83 -11.62 12.04
N ASP A 334 -8.98 -11.33 12.66
CA ASP A 334 -10.29 -11.89 12.32
C ASP A 334 -11.23 -10.80 11.79
N THR A 335 -10.95 -10.30 10.58
CA THR A 335 -11.67 -9.23 9.84
C THR A 335 -11.52 -7.79 10.34
N GLN A 336 -10.74 -7.54 11.38
CA GLN A 336 -10.50 -6.19 11.94
C GLN A 336 -9.01 -5.85 12.07
N GLY A 337 -8.15 -6.59 11.38
CA GLY A 337 -6.70 -6.49 11.54
C GLY A 337 -6.22 -7.16 12.82
N VAL A 338 -4.93 -7.07 13.10
CA VAL A 338 -4.38 -7.52 14.38
C VAL A 338 -4.90 -6.60 15.49
N THR A 339 -5.55 -7.18 16.50
CA THR A 339 -5.93 -6.47 17.72
C THR A 339 -4.79 -6.55 18.72
N VAL A 340 -4.42 -5.41 19.29
CA VAL A 340 -3.35 -5.27 20.27
C VAL A 340 -3.93 -4.69 21.56
N ALA A 341 -3.63 -5.31 22.70
CA ALA A 341 -3.86 -4.76 24.03
C ALA A 341 -2.50 -4.33 24.61
N ALA A 342 -2.47 -3.22 25.37
CA ALA A 342 -1.22 -2.74 25.93
C ALA A 342 -1.37 -2.13 27.33
N SER A 343 -0.40 -2.45 28.17
CA SER A 343 -0.12 -1.77 29.44
C SER A 343 1.30 -1.21 29.44
N PHE A 344 1.52 -0.12 30.16
CA PHE A 344 2.83 0.51 30.33
C PHE A 344 3.12 0.67 31.82
N GLN A 345 4.30 0.22 32.27
CA GLN A 345 4.73 0.21 33.68
C GLN A 345 3.72 -0.47 34.64
N GLY A 346 2.98 -1.46 34.14
CA GLY A 346 1.98 -2.20 34.92
C GLY A 346 0.60 -1.54 35.02
N SER A 347 0.38 -0.41 34.33
CA SER A 347 -0.90 0.29 34.25
C SER A 347 -1.48 0.20 32.82
N PRO A 348 -2.80 0.02 32.65
CA PRO A 348 -3.40 -0.13 31.33
C PRO A 348 -3.28 1.16 30.50
N VAL A 349 -3.21 1.01 29.17
CA VAL A 349 -3.17 2.13 28.20
C VAL A 349 -4.36 2.04 27.26
N PHE A 350 -4.60 0.88 26.67
CA PHE A 350 -5.81 0.55 25.94
C PHE A 350 -6.10 -0.95 26.08
N GLU A 351 -7.38 -1.30 26.17
CA GLU A 351 -7.83 -2.69 26.20
C GLU A 351 -7.71 -3.34 24.82
N ALA A 352 -7.97 -2.57 23.76
CA ALA A 352 -7.85 -3.02 22.39
C ALA A 352 -7.57 -1.85 21.45
N MET A 353 -6.62 -2.06 20.54
CA MET A 353 -6.36 -1.23 19.38
C MET A 353 -6.30 -2.12 18.16
N ASP A 354 -7.08 -1.78 17.14
CA ASP A 354 -7.12 -2.50 15.88
C ASP A 354 -7.25 -1.52 14.70
N THR A 355 -7.33 -2.07 13.50
CA THR A 355 -7.56 -1.28 12.28
C THR A 355 -8.72 -1.93 11.58
N PRO A 356 -9.96 -1.55 11.90
CA PRO A 356 -11.07 -2.35 11.45
C PRO A 356 -11.22 -2.31 9.92
N TYR A 357 -10.84 -1.20 9.29
CA TYR A 357 -10.83 -1.07 7.85
C TYR A 357 -9.91 0.05 7.36
N THR A 358 -9.63 0.02 6.05
CA THR A 358 -9.03 1.14 5.31
C THR A 358 -9.92 1.51 4.13
N PHE A 359 -10.09 2.82 3.88
CA PHE A 359 -10.71 3.33 2.67
C PHE A 359 -9.65 3.60 1.60
N THR A 360 -9.86 3.08 0.39
CA THR A 360 -9.14 3.50 -0.81
C THR A 360 -10.14 4.01 -1.83
N GLY A 361 -10.22 5.32 -1.98
CA GLY A 361 -11.09 5.98 -2.95
C GLY A 361 -10.37 6.30 -4.25
N TYR A 362 -11.08 6.24 -5.38
CA TYR A 362 -10.61 6.62 -6.71
C TYR A 362 -11.53 7.59 -7.41
N TYR A 363 -10.92 8.43 -8.26
CA TYR A 363 -11.61 9.39 -9.12
C TYR A 363 -12.61 10.24 -8.33
N LEU A 364 -12.15 10.73 -7.17
CA LEU A 364 -12.93 11.58 -6.29
C LEU A 364 -13.04 12.99 -6.88
N PRO A 365 -14.13 13.73 -6.61
CA PRO A 365 -14.17 15.15 -6.92
C PRO A 365 -13.06 15.90 -6.16
N PRO A 366 -12.64 17.11 -6.58
CA PRO A 366 -11.69 17.92 -5.82
C PRO A 366 -12.10 18.07 -4.35
N ARG A 367 -11.17 17.96 -3.40
CA ARG A 367 -11.51 17.93 -1.95
C ARG A 367 -12.16 19.22 -1.46
N GLU A 368 -11.75 20.38 -1.98
CA GLU A 368 -12.32 21.71 -1.65
C GLU A 368 -12.40 22.04 -0.14
N GLY A 369 -11.48 21.48 0.66
CA GLY A 369 -11.44 21.71 2.11
C GLY A 369 -12.47 20.90 2.92
N ARG A 370 -13.16 19.94 2.32
CA ARG A 370 -14.06 19.01 3.02
C ARG A 370 -13.26 17.96 3.81
N ASN A 371 -13.80 17.58 4.97
CA ASN A 371 -13.32 16.42 5.74
C ASN A 371 -13.66 15.09 5.04
N THR A 372 -13.09 13.96 5.49
CA THR A 372 -13.30 12.70 4.77
C THR A 372 -14.75 12.23 4.78
N ARG A 373 -15.53 12.54 5.83
CA ARG A 373 -16.96 12.22 5.87
C ARG A 373 -17.71 12.93 4.74
N GLU A 374 -17.67 14.26 4.72
CA GLU A 374 -18.39 15.10 3.76
C GLU A 374 -17.88 14.92 2.32
N TRP A 375 -16.60 14.58 2.17
CA TRP A 375 -16.01 14.40 0.86
C TRP A 375 -16.37 13.04 0.26
N TYR A 376 -16.20 11.95 1.01
CA TYR A 376 -16.51 10.60 0.53
C TYR A 376 -18.02 10.34 0.46
N PHE A 377 -18.78 10.86 1.41
CA PHE A 377 -20.20 10.55 1.62
C PHE A 377 -21.01 11.85 1.82
N PRO A 378 -21.15 12.70 0.79
CA PRO A 378 -21.75 14.03 0.91
C PRO A 378 -23.23 14.03 1.33
N ASP A 379 -23.93 12.92 1.12
CA ASP A 379 -25.34 12.75 1.50
C ASP A 379 -25.51 12.04 2.86
N ASP A 380 -24.41 11.83 3.61
CA ASP A 380 -24.38 11.08 4.87
C ASP A 380 -24.97 9.65 4.76
N ASP A 381 -24.70 9.01 3.62
CA ASP A 381 -25.14 7.65 3.29
C ASP A 381 -23.96 6.82 2.73
N THR A 382 -24.24 5.57 2.38
CA THR A 382 -23.31 4.51 1.98
C THR A 382 -22.87 4.56 0.52
N VAL A 383 -23.33 5.57 -0.24
CA VAL A 383 -22.93 5.79 -1.64
C VAL A 383 -21.71 6.69 -1.67
N PHE A 384 -20.64 6.17 -2.27
CA PHE A 384 -19.37 6.88 -2.41
C PHE A 384 -19.42 7.95 -3.51
N SER A 385 -18.76 9.09 -3.30
CA SER A 385 -18.78 10.22 -4.22
C SER A 385 -17.82 10.12 -5.42
N GLY A 386 -16.84 9.23 -5.37
CA GLY A 386 -15.96 8.91 -6.49
C GLY A 386 -16.42 7.66 -7.25
N ASP A 387 -15.64 7.23 -8.25
CA ASP A 387 -16.05 6.11 -9.10
C ASP A 387 -15.95 4.75 -8.39
N LEU A 388 -14.90 4.58 -7.56
CA LEU A 388 -14.59 3.32 -6.88
C LEU A 388 -14.05 3.57 -5.47
N LEU A 389 -14.62 2.87 -4.49
CA LEU A 389 -14.16 2.78 -3.13
C LEU A 389 -13.87 1.33 -2.78
N PHE A 390 -12.69 1.06 -2.23
CA PHE A 390 -12.47 -0.15 -1.44
C PHE A 390 -12.62 0.18 0.04
N TRP A 391 -13.51 -0.54 0.69
CA TRP A 391 -13.64 -0.65 2.14
C TRP A 391 -12.94 -1.93 2.59
N ASP A 392 -11.63 -1.85 2.69
CA ASP A 392 -10.79 -3.01 2.89
C ASP A 392 -10.80 -3.46 4.35
N ILE A 393 -11.23 -4.69 4.58
CA ILE A 393 -11.03 -5.36 5.86
C ILE A 393 -9.68 -6.10 5.88
N HIS A 394 -9.23 -6.45 7.08
CA HIS A 394 -7.94 -7.06 7.30
C HIS A 394 -8.12 -8.37 8.07
N SER A 395 -7.81 -9.51 7.43
CA SER A 395 -7.93 -10.83 8.05
C SER A 395 -6.77 -11.74 7.64
N SER A 396 -6.49 -12.78 8.45
CA SER A 396 -5.46 -13.77 8.10
C SER A 396 -5.93 -14.82 7.09
N ASN A 397 -7.25 -14.97 6.86
CA ASN A 397 -7.81 -16.00 5.99
C ASN A 397 -8.02 -15.46 4.55
N PRO A 398 -9.02 -14.59 4.25
CA PRO A 398 -8.95 -13.73 3.08
C PRO A 398 -8.06 -12.49 3.33
N GLY A 399 -6.99 -12.35 2.54
CA GLY A 399 -6.18 -11.16 2.49
C GLY A 399 -5.04 -11.05 3.50
N GLY A 400 -4.47 -12.19 3.91
CA GLY A 400 -3.36 -12.30 4.87
C GLY A 400 -2.07 -11.54 4.49
N PRO A 401 -0.92 -11.82 5.14
CA PRO A 401 -0.68 -12.86 6.14
C PRO A 401 -1.00 -12.48 7.61
N GLY A 402 -1.42 -11.25 7.90
CA GLY A 402 -1.63 -10.80 9.28
C GLY A 402 -0.32 -10.42 9.97
N MET A 403 -0.11 -10.86 11.22
CA MET A 403 1.12 -10.55 11.97
C MET A 403 2.36 -11.14 11.28
N LEU A 404 3.27 -10.29 10.84
CA LEU A 404 4.50 -10.68 10.17
C LEU A 404 5.64 -10.89 11.15
N ALA A 405 5.92 -9.88 11.97
CA ALA A 405 7.14 -9.85 12.76
C ALA A 405 7.08 -8.85 13.91
N LYS A 406 8.02 -9.04 14.84
CA LYS A 406 8.44 -8.01 15.80
C LYS A 406 9.84 -7.55 15.45
N LEU A 407 10.02 -6.23 15.27
CA LEU A 407 11.33 -5.62 14.99
C LEU A 407 11.79 -4.86 16.22
N ASP A 408 13.00 -5.15 16.70
CA ASP A 408 13.57 -4.44 17.85
C ASP A 408 14.36 -3.20 17.40
N PHE A 409 14.18 -2.10 18.12
CA PHE A 409 14.85 -0.84 17.89
C PHE A 409 15.80 -0.52 19.05
N PRO A 410 17.13 -0.65 18.85
CA PRO A 410 18.07 -0.20 19.86
C PRO A 410 18.06 1.33 20.00
N ALA A 411 18.39 1.83 21.18
CA ALA A 411 18.51 3.26 21.42
C ALA A 411 19.60 3.86 20.52
N ARG A 412 19.28 4.97 19.85
CA ARG A 412 20.17 5.70 18.95
C ARG A 412 19.89 7.20 19.04
N ASP A 413 20.92 7.98 19.37
CA ASP A 413 20.83 9.44 19.55
C ASP A 413 19.68 9.83 20.50
N GLU A 414 18.68 10.55 19.99
CA GLU A 414 17.48 10.98 20.72
C GLU A 414 16.32 9.96 20.64
N THR A 415 16.52 8.85 19.94
CA THR A 415 15.53 7.77 19.82
C THR A 415 15.76 6.74 20.94
N PRO A 416 14.80 6.54 21.87
CA PRO A 416 14.90 5.54 22.92
C PRO A 416 14.81 4.11 22.35
N THR A 417 15.03 3.10 23.21
CA THR A 417 14.75 1.72 22.82
C THR A 417 13.25 1.55 22.55
N GLY A 418 12.92 0.59 21.71
CA GLY A 418 11.54 0.25 21.40
C GLY A 418 11.44 -0.97 20.51
N PHE A 419 10.24 -1.23 20.01
CA PHE A 419 9.97 -2.29 19.05
C PHE A 419 8.78 -1.94 18.16
N GLN A 420 8.69 -2.59 17.01
CA GLN A 420 7.54 -2.54 16.11
C GLN A 420 6.85 -3.89 16.07
N LEU A 421 5.53 -3.90 16.22
CA LEU A 421 4.68 -4.97 15.70
C LEU A 421 4.34 -4.65 14.24
N LYS A 422 4.68 -5.56 13.33
CA LYS A 422 4.49 -5.38 11.89
C LYS A 422 3.46 -6.38 11.39
N SER A 423 2.42 -5.90 10.72
CA SER A 423 1.42 -6.76 10.08
C SER A 423 1.19 -6.36 8.63
N HIS A 424 0.74 -7.33 7.83
CA HIS A 424 0.53 -7.13 6.41
C HIS A 424 -0.77 -7.74 5.93
N PHE A 425 -1.43 -7.01 5.01
CA PHE A 425 -2.67 -7.46 4.41
C PHE A 425 -2.70 -7.19 2.90
N HIS A 426 -3.30 -8.14 2.19
CA HIS A 426 -3.65 -8.06 0.76
C HIS A 426 -5.16 -8.15 0.60
N SER A 427 -5.88 -7.05 0.80
CA SER A 427 -7.33 -7.09 0.70
C SER A 427 -7.77 -7.64 -0.67
N SER A 428 -8.71 -8.59 -0.65
CA SER A 428 -9.15 -9.38 -1.80
C SER A 428 -8.17 -10.40 -2.39
N ALA A 429 -7.07 -10.75 -1.73
CA ALA A 429 -6.27 -11.94 -2.08
C ALA A 429 -6.78 -13.15 -1.30
N ILE A 430 -7.50 -14.08 -1.96
CA ILE A 430 -8.12 -15.23 -1.30
C ILE A 430 -7.19 -16.43 -1.37
N GLY A 431 -6.66 -16.89 -0.24
CA GLY A 431 -5.86 -18.12 -0.16
C GLY A 431 -4.61 -18.12 -1.08
N GLN A 432 -4.49 -19.15 -1.92
CA GLN A 432 -3.39 -19.29 -2.88
C GLN A 432 -3.37 -18.21 -3.97
N GLU A 433 -4.45 -17.44 -4.13
CA GLU A 433 -4.46 -16.33 -5.09
C GLU A 433 -3.44 -15.24 -4.74
N SER A 434 -3.03 -15.09 -3.47
CA SER A 434 -1.93 -14.18 -3.09
C SER A 434 -0.59 -14.49 -3.80
N ILE A 435 -0.44 -15.70 -4.36
CA ILE A 435 0.72 -16.10 -5.15
C ILE A 435 0.80 -15.30 -6.47
N ASP A 436 -0.33 -14.89 -7.06
CA ASP A 436 -0.35 -14.07 -8.29
C ASP A 436 0.48 -12.79 -8.12
N PHE A 437 0.28 -12.17 -6.96
CA PHE A 437 0.84 -10.90 -6.57
C PHE A 437 2.34 -10.98 -6.34
N HIS A 438 2.79 -12.02 -5.65
CA HIS A 438 4.22 -12.28 -5.44
C HIS A 438 4.90 -12.93 -6.66
N SER A 439 4.12 -13.46 -7.61
CA SER A 439 4.67 -13.91 -8.88
C SER A 439 4.96 -12.75 -9.82
N GLY A 440 4.37 -11.57 -9.58
CA GLY A 440 4.60 -10.33 -10.35
C GLY A 440 3.37 -9.83 -11.13
N PHE A 441 2.28 -10.60 -11.15
CA PHE A 441 1.01 -10.26 -11.81
C PHE A 441 0.07 -9.51 -10.86
N ARG A 442 0.57 -8.38 -10.35
CA ARG A 442 -0.09 -7.58 -9.32
C ARG A 442 -0.97 -6.47 -9.91
N PHE A 443 -2.28 -6.65 -10.00
CA PHE A 443 -3.24 -5.57 -10.31
C PHE A 443 -4.50 -5.68 -9.47
N GLY A 444 -4.95 -4.56 -8.91
CA GLY A 444 -6.11 -4.49 -8.01
C GLY A 444 -5.80 -4.50 -6.51
N PRO A 445 -5.19 -5.55 -5.90
CA PRO A 445 -5.05 -5.64 -4.46
C PRO A 445 -3.89 -4.77 -3.97
N TYR A 446 -4.03 -4.34 -2.72
CA TYR A 446 -3.12 -3.44 -2.04
C TYR A 446 -2.19 -4.18 -1.11
N ASN A 447 -1.01 -3.61 -0.87
CA ASN A 447 -0.17 -3.95 0.26
C ASN A 447 -0.48 -3.00 1.39
N TYR A 448 -1.03 -3.50 2.49
CA TYR A 448 -1.20 -2.70 3.71
C TYR A 448 -0.20 -3.13 4.76
N ASP A 449 0.77 -2.27 5.08
CA ASP A 449 1.61 -2.38 6.27
C ASP A 449 0.91 -1.64 7.42
N LEU A 450 0.26 -2.42 8.29
CA LEU A 450 -0.33 -1.91 9.52
C LEU A 450 0.66 -2.23 10.64
N ALA A 451 1.33 -1.21 11.17
CA ALA A 451 2.36 -1.41 12.17
C ALA A 451 2.15 -0.53 13.40
N TYR A 452 2.72 -0.94 14.52
CA TYR A 452 2.62 -0.25 15.81
C TYR A 452 4.01 -0.20 16.44
N GLU A 453 4.58 1.00 16.63
CA GLU A 453 5.88 1.17 17.28
C GLU A 453 5.71 1.64 18.72
N PHE A 454 6.29 0.89 19.66
CA PHE A 454 6.26 1.15 21.10
C PHE A 454 7.65 1.55 21.57
N TYR A 455 7.75 2.58 22.41
CA TYR A 455 9.02 3.12 22.88
C TYR A 455 9.13 3.15 24.40
N SER A 456 10.35 3.03 24.91
CA SER A 456 10.63 2.95 26.35
C SER A 456 10.29 4.21 27.15
N ASP A 457 9.99 5.32 26.47
CA ASP A 457 9.58 6.59 27.07
C ASP A 457 8.07 6.80 27.07
N GLY A 458 7.28 5.75 26.79
CA GLY A 458 5.82 5.82 26.81
C GLY A 458 5.24 6.46 25.54
N VAL A 459 5.98 6.49 24.42
CA VAL A 459 5.42 6.89 23.13
C VAL A 459 4.98 5.66 22.35
N LEU A 460 3.79 5.72 21.76
CA LEU A 460 3.27 4.76 20.78
C LEU A 460 2.99 5.47 19.45
N LEU A 461 3.43 4.88 18.35
CA LEU A 461 3.18 5.36 16.99
C LEU A 461 2.46 4.28 16.17
N PRO A 462 1.14 4.37 15.93
CA PRO A 462 0.51 3.61 14.86
C PRO A 462 1.05 4.12 13.52
N VAL A 463 1.43 3.19 12.66
CA VAL A 463 2.00 3.44 11.33
C VAL A 463 1.11 2.76 10.31
N PHE A 464 0.79 3.49 9.25
CA PHE A 464 0.10 2.94 8.11
C PHE A 464 0.93 3.18 6.86
N ARG A 465 1.31 2.11 6.17
CA ARG A 465 1.90 2.20 4.84
C ARG A 465 1.02 1.46 3.87
N ARG A 466 0.77 2.06 2.71
CA ARG A 466 0.12 1.38 1.60
C ARG A 466 1.08 1.32 0.42
N ALA A 467 1.14 0.17 -0.24
CA ALA A 467 1.90 -0.09 -1.46
C ALA A 467 1.04 -0.82 -2.51
N GLY A 468 1.51 -0.93 -3.75
CA GLY A 468 0.86 -1.63 -4.86
C GLY A 468 0.24 -0.71 -5.90
N PRO A 469 -0.19 -1.22 -7.06
CA PRO A 469 -0.83 -0.42 -8.11
C PRO A 469 -2.24 0.01 -7.74
N GLY A 470 -3.02 -0.87 -7.12
CA GLY A 470 -4.46 -0.63 -7.06
C GLY A 470 -5.07 -0.53 -8.46
N PHE A 471 -5.90 0.50 -8.66
CA PHE A 471 -6.51 0.87 -9.93
C PHE A 471 -5.97 2.20 -10.47
N VAL A 472 -4.83 2.68 -9.96
CA VAL A 472 -4.25 3.99 -10.34
C VAL A 472 -4.07 4.11 -11.84
N THR A 473 -3.49 3.10 -12.50
CA THR A 473 -3.25 3.12 -13.94
C THR A 473 -4.54 3.34 -14.75
N GLN A 474 -5.65 2.70 -14.37
CA GLN A 474 -6.96 2.91 -15.01
C GLN A 474 -7.42 4.36 -14.87
N PHE A 475 -7.32 4.93 -13.66
CA PHE A 475 -7.82 6.27 -13.40
C PHE A 475 -6.90 7.38 -13.89
N VAL A 476 -5.59 7.16 -13.95
CA VAL A 476 -4.65 8.05 -14.66
C VAL A 476 -4.98 8.08 -16.16
N GLN A 477 -5.16 6.91 -16.78
CA GLN A 477 -5.59 6.83 -18.19
C GLN A 477 -6.94 7.55 -18.39
N LYS A 478 -7.91 7.35 -17.50
CA LYS A 478 -9.21 8.03 -17.55
C LYS A 478 -9.07 9.55 -17.46
N VAL A 479 -8.19 10.05 -16.58
CA VAL A 479 -7.88 11.48 -16.48
C VAL A 479 -7.28 12.01 -17.78
N GLU A 480 -6.30 11.31 -18.36
CA GLU A 480 -5.66 11.71 -19.63
C GLU A 480 -6.65 11.75 -20.80
N GLU A 481 -7.50 10.73 -20.92
CA GLU A 481 -8.55 10.65 -21.94
C GLU A 481 -9.62 11.76 -21.76
N SER A 482 -9.86 12.16 -20.51
CA SER A 482 -10.84 13.18 -20.15
C SER A 482 -10.27 14.61 -20.11
N ALA A 483 -8.95 14.79 -20.15
CA ALA A 483 -8.29 16.09 -19.99
C ALA A 483 -8.66 17.12 -21.09
N GLU A 484 -9.13 16.65 -22.24
CA GLU A 484 -9.63 17.52 -23.32
C GLU A 484 -11.11 17.91 -23.16
N SER A 485 -11.82 17.36 -22.17
CA SER A 485 -13.22 17.65 -21.90
C SER A 485 -13.37 18.79 -20.89
N TYR A 486 -13.91 19.93 -21.33
CA TYR A 486 -14.19 21.07 -20.45
C TYR A 486 -15.58 20.91 -19.83
N GLY A 487 -15.71 21.18 -18.52
CA GLY A 487 -17.00 21.24 -17.84
C GLY A 487 -17.91 22.35 -18.38
N GLU A 488 -19.19 22.37 -18.00
CA GLU A 488 -20.20 23.33 -18.51
C GLU A 488 -19.81 24.81 -18.30
N ASN A 489 -18.95 25.09 -17.32
CA ASN A 489 -18.43 26.43 -17.02
C ASN A 489 -17.13 26.79 -17.76
N GLY A 490 -16.61 25.89 -18.60
CA GLY A 490 -15.34 26.05 -19.30
C GLY A 490 -14.10 25.86 -18.42
N SER A 491 -14.25 25.38 -17.18
CA SER A 491 -13.16 24.94 -16.31
C SER A 491 -13.06 23.41 -16.31
N TYR A 492 -11.84 22.90 -16.39
CA TYR A 492 -11.51 21.51 -16.06
C TYR A 492 -10.96 21.52 -14.64
N GLU A 493 -11.62 20.82 -13.73
CA GLU A 493 -11.10 20.57 -12.39
C GLU A 493 -10.66 19.12 -12.36
N GLU A 494 -9.36 18.92 -12.21
CA GLU A 494 -8.76 17.59 -12.23
C GLU A 494 -9.26 16.79 -11.01
N PRO A 495 -9.82 15.58 -11.22
CA PRO A 495 -10.29 14.76 -10.12
C PRO A 495 -9.10 14.24 -9.30
N VAL A 496 -9.36 13.90 -8.04
CA VAL A 496 -8.37 13.20 -7.23
C VAL A 496 -8.35 11.74 -7.67
N VAL A 497 -7.32 11.36 -8.43
CA VAL A 497 -7.14 10.00 -8.97
C VAL A 497 -7.31 8.94 -7.89
N GLN A 498 -6.76 9.18 -6.71
CA GLN A 498 -6.84 8.24 -5.59
C GLN A 498 -6.58 8.93 -4.24
N HIS A 499 -7.16 8.41 -3.16
CA HIS A 499 -6.96 8.88 -1.79
C HIS A 499 -7.12 7.73 -0.77
N TYR A 500 -6.42 7.81 0.36
CA TYR A 500 -6.46 6.77 1.40
C TYR A 500 -6.82 7.31 2.78
N THR A 501 -7.52 6.46 3.53
CA THR A 501 -7.77 6.66 4.96
C THR A 501 -7.60 5.32 5.69
N SER A 502 -6.77 5.27 6.74
CA SER A 502 -6.76 4.14 7.68
C SER A 502 -7.53 4.52 8.93
N ALA A 503 -8.56 3.73 9.27
CA ALA A 503 -9.31 3.91 10.51
C ALA A 503 -8.70 3.04 11.60
N LYS A 504 -8.10 3.67 12.62
CA LYS A 504 -7.64 2.99 13.85
C LYS A 504 -8.72 3.16 14.90
N ALA A 505 -9.20 2.07 15.50
CA ALA A 505 -10.12 2.12 16.62
C ALA A 505 -9.38 1.73 17.90
N ILE A 506 -9.53 2.53 18.95
CA ILE A 506 -8.78 2.41 20.20
C ILE A 506 -9.75 2.48 21.38
N ASP A 507 -9.88 1.39 22.13
CA ASP A 507 -10.58 1.34 23.41
C ASP A 507 -9.65 1.83 24.53
N ILE A 508 -9.66 3.14 24.77
CA ILE A 508 -8.66 3.84 25.57
C ILE A 508 -8.91 3.68 27.08
N THR A 509 -7.86 3.36 27.83
CA THR A 509 -7.94 3.03 29.26
C THR A 509 -6.76 3.64 30.03
N PRO A 510 -6.70 4.97 30.25
CA PRO A 510 -5.58 5.65 30.91
C PRO A 510 -5.48 5.23 32.37
N GLY A 511 -4.68 4.21 32.69
CA GLY A 511 -4.47 3.72 34.07
C GLY A 511 -5.69 3.04 34.72
N THR A 512 -6.87 3.07 34.09
CA THR A 512 -8.12 2.49 34.59
C THR A 512 -9.01 2.01 33.44
N THR A 513 -9.87 1.03 33.72
CA THR A 513 -10.93 0.53 32.81
C THR A 513 -12.30 1.13 33.09
N ASP A 514 -12.43 1.97 34.12
CA ASP A 514 -13.74 2.44 34.60
C ASP A 514 -14.32 3.59 33.73
N GLY A 515 -13.46 4.36 33.06
CA GLY A 515 -13.84 5.48 32.19
C GLY A 515 -12.76 6.56 32.11
N VAL A 516 -13.02 7.62 31.36
CA VAL A 516 -12.01 8.67 31.07
C VAL A 516 -12.52 10.09 31.28
N ALA A 517 -11.62 10.99 31.67
CA ALA A 517 -11.84 12.44 31.57
C ALA A 517 -11.21 12.93 30.26
N ILE A 518 -11.94 13.74 29.50
CA ILE A 518 -11.55 14.13 28.13
C ILE A 518 -11.41 15.65 28.04
N GLU A 519 -10.27 16.10 27.53
CA GLU A 519 -9.99 17.51 27.28
C GLU A 519 -9.45 17.70 25.86
N LEU A 520 -9.78 18.82 25.23
CA LEU A 520 -9.28 19.21 23.92
C LEU A 520 -8.53 20.53 24.02
N PHE A 521 -7.28 20.55 23.58
CA PHE A 521 -6.53 21.76 23.32
C PHE A 521 -6.64 22.12 21.85
N ASP A 522 -7.13 23.32 21.53
CA ASP A 522 -7.31 23.79 20.15
C ASP A 522 -6.07 24.50 19.58
N GLY A 523 -5.02 24.65 20.38
CA GLY A 523 -3.82 25.44 20.08
C GLY A 523 -3.67 26.68 20.95
N ASP A 524 -4.77 27.15 21.55
CA ASP A 524 -4.82 28.34 22.41
C ASP A 524 -5.37 28.02 23.82
N GLU A 525 -6.46 27.29 23.93
CA GLU A 525 -7.12 26.96 25.20
C GLU A 525 -7.56 25.49 25.33
N TRP A 526 -7.67 25.04 26.58
CA TRP A 526 -8.21 23.73 26.91
C TRP A 526 -9.73 23.83 27.12
N THR A 527 -10.46 22.91 26.50
CA THR A 527 -11.91 22.76 26.63
C THR A 527 -12.25 21.33 27.07
N THR A 528 -13.44 21.16 27.64
CA THR A 528 -13.94 19.86 28.12
C THR A 528 -15.24 19.55 27.39
N PRO A 529 -15.19 18.75 26.31
CA PRO A 529 -16.41 18.35 25.59
C PRO A 529 -17.35 17.56 26.50
N GLU A 530 -18.63 17.89 26.55
CA GLU A 530 -19.61 17.17 27.37
C GLU A 530 -20.13 15.91 26.69
N SER A 531 -20.12 15.87 25.35
CA SER A 531 -20.66 14.80 24.51
C SER A 531 -19.68 14.35 23.41
N GLU A 532 -20.01 13.25 22.76
CA GLU A 532 -19.33 12.70 21.57
C GLU A 532 -19.05 13.76 20.51
N PHE A 533 -17.98 13.59 19.75
CA PHE A 533 -17.59 14.57 18.73
C PHE A 533 -16.74 13.96 17.61
N TYR A 534 -16.73 14.69 16.48
CA TYR A 534 -15.85 14.49 15.33
C TYR A 534 -15.07 15.78 15.08
N LEU A 535 -13.77 15.65 14.85
CA LEU A 535 -12.84 16.76 14.76
C LEU A 535 -11.80 16.54 13.64
N GLU A 536 -11.63 17.56 12.80
CA GLU A 536 -10.47 17.67 11.90
C GLU A 536 -9.24 18.12 12.69
N GLY A 537 -8.13 17.42 12.52
CA GLY A 537 -6.89 17.76 13.20
C GLY A 537 -6.22 18.98 12.58
N GLU A 538 -5.73 19.88 13.43
CA GLU A 538 -4.82 20.94 13.03
C GLU A 538 -3.50 20.87 13.81
N PRO A 539 -2.37 21.28 13.22
CA PRO A 539 -1.10 21.32 13.93
C PRO A 539 -1.17 22.16 15.21
N GLY A 540 -0.87 21.52 16.34
CA GLY A 540 -0.88 22.16 17.66
C GLY A 540 -2.09 21.78 18.53
N MET A 541 -3.11 21.15 17.94
CA MET A 541 -4.22 20.58 18.69
C MET A 541 -3.81 19.30 19.42
N ILE A 542 -4.41 19.06 20.59
CA ILE A 542 -4.17 17.85 21.41
C ILE A 542 -5.50 17.36 21.98
N ALA A 543 -5.82 16.09 21.75
CA ALA A 543 -6.86 15.40 22.51
C ALA A 543 -6.22 14.66 23.69
N ARG A 544 -6.70 14.92 24.91
CA ARG A 544 -6.20 14.32 26.15
C ARG A 544 -7.26 13.44 26.78
N PHE A 545 -6.85 12.24 27.17
CA PHE A 545 -7.64 11.26 27.92
C PHE A 545 -6.94 10.97 29.24
N SER A 546 -7.60 11.26 30.35
CA SER A 546 -7.00 11.16 31.68
C SER A 546 -7.76 10.18 32.57
N ASN A 547 -7.05 9.52 33.48
CA ASN A 547 -7.64 8.80 34.59
C ASN A 547 -8.38 9.79 35.50
N PRO A 548 -9.72 9.68 35.68
CA PRO A 548 -10.46 10.60 36.55
C PRO A 548 -9.99 10.55 38.03
N ASP A 549 -9.47 9.40 38.46
CA ASP A 549 -9.06 9.12 39.83
C ASP A 549 -7.54 8.94 39.99
N GLY A 550 -6.75 9.20 38.93
CA GLY A 550 -5.31 8.94 38.87
C GLY A 550 -4.50 10.07 38.24
N THR A 551 -3.26 9.78 37.91
CA THR A 551 -2.33 10.74 37.26
C THR A 551 -2.04 10.37 35.82
N GLU A 552 -2.43 9.19 35.38
CA GLU A 552 -2.19 8.65 34.06
C GLU A 552 -2.97 9.46 33.02
N THR A 553 -2.26 9.91 31.99
CA THR A 553 -2.83 10.62 30.84
C THR A 553 -2.30 10.04 29.54
N ILE A 554 -3.15 10.07 28.53
CA ILE A 554 -2.84 9.70 27.15
C ILE A 554 -3.16 10.92 26.28
N ASP A 555 -2.13 11.48 25.66
CA ASP A 555 -2.25 12.61 24.74
C ASP A 555 -2.13 12.13 23.29
N ILE A 556 -3.03 12.61 22.43
CA ILE A 556 -3.00 12.39 20.99
C ILE A 556 -2.83 13.77 20.32
N PRO A 557 -1.60 14.16 19.96
CA PRO A 557 -1.36 15.35 19.16
C PRO A 557 -1.94 15.17 17.75
N LEU A 558 -2.73 16.16 17.30
CA LEU A 558 -3.37 16.14 15.99
C LEU A 558 -2.57 16.94 14.96
N ARG A 559 -2.87 16.69 13.68
CA ARG A 559 -2.26 17.28 12.50
C ARG A 559 -3.28 17.32 11.36
N ASP A 560 -2.94 18.02 10.29
CA ASP A 560 -3.72 18.16 9.06
C ASP A 560 -4.00 16.84 8.31
N ASP A 561 -3.21 15.80 8.58
CA ASP A 561 -3.40 14.46 8.03
C ASP A 561 -4.13 13.51 8.99
N LEU A 562 -4.74 14.04 10.06
CA LEU A 562 -5.46 13.26 11.07
C LEU A 562 -6.87 13.82 11.28
N GLU A 563 -7.84 12.94 11.40
CA GLU A 563 -9.16 13.26 11.95
C GLU A 563 -9.45 12.36 13.15
N LEU A 564 -10.23 12.86 14.10
CA LEU A 564 -10.52 12.19 15.37
C LEU A 564 -12.03 12.09 15.57
N VAL A 565 -12.54 10.89 15.87
CA VAL A 565 -13.90 10.69 16.38
C VAL A 565 -13.79 10.10 17.78
N VAL A 566 -14.53 10.67 18.72
CA VAL A 566 -14.64 10.15 20.09
C VAL A 566 -16.09 9.85 20.37
N VAL A 567 -16.39 8.56 20.56
CA VAL A 567 -17.73 8.05 20.83
C VAL A 567 -17.74 7.23 22.10
N ARG A 568 -18.90 7.18 22.77
CA ARG A 568 -19.08 6.30 23.92
C ARG A 568 -18.98 4.84 23.44
N ARG A 569 -18.32 3.99 24.22
CA ARG A 569 -18.22 2.56 23.89
C ARG A 569 -19.60 1.93 23.81
N ASP A 570 -19.98 1.48 22.61
CA ASP A 570 -21.21 0.75 22.34
C ASP A 570 -20.89 -0.64 21.76
N GLU A 571 -21.64 -1.65 22.19
CA GLU A 571 -21.42 -3.04 21.76
C GLU A 571 -21.80 -3.27 20.29
N SER A 572 -22.61 -2.42 19.68
CA SER A 572 -23.12 -2.57 18.32
C SER A 572 -22.29 -1.87 17.23
N GLU A 573 -21.19 -1.24 17.61
CA GLU A 573 -20.28 -0.56 16.68
C GLU A 573 -19.28 -1.52 16.03
N ILE A 574 -18.77 -1.12 14.88
CA ILE A 574 -17.62 -1.74 14.21
C ILE A 574 -16.36 -1.43 15.04
N GLY A 575 -15.47 -2.40 15.28
CA GLY A 575 -14.21 -2.19 16.03
C GLY A 575 -14.22 -2.89 17.39
N PRO A 576 -13.45 -2.45 18.39
CA PRO A 576 -13.33 -3.12 19.69
C PRO A 576 -14.59 -3.04 20.59
N GLY A 577 -15.73 -2.65 20.04
CA GLY A 577 -17.04 -2.89 20.64
C GLY A 577 -17.30 -4.40 20.80
N GLU A 578 -18.04 -4.80 21.83
CA GLU A 578 -18.18 -6.22 22.22
C GLU A 578 -18.79 -7.11 21.12
N TYR A 579 -19.39 -6.54 20.07
CA TYR A 579 -19.74 -7.26 18.85
C TYR A 579 -18.60 -7.24 17.84
N GLN A 580 -17.81 -8.31 17.80
CA GLN A 580 -16.96 -8.62 16.66
C GLN A 580 -17.87 -8.95 15.46
N ALA A 581 -18.32 -7.91 14.74
CA ALA A 581 -19.10 -8.09 13.53
C ALA A 581 -18.32 -9.02 12.58
N GLN A 582 -18.91 -10.17 12.24
CA GLN A 582 -18.38 -11.07 11.22
C GLN A 582 -18.63 -10.44 9.84
N ARG A 583 -17.81 -9.45 9.46
CA ARG A 583 -18.03 -8.59 8.29
C ARG A 583 -18.06 -9.32 6.95
N LEU A 584 -17.46 -10.51 6.89
CA LEU A 584 -17.55 -11.40 5.73
C LEU A 584 -18.94 -12.06 5.57
N TYR A 585 -19.74 -12.08 6.64
CA TYR A 585 -20.90 -12.98 6.76
C TYR A 585 -22.17 -12.29 7.29
N ASP A 586 -22.09 -11.04 7.74
CA ASP A 586 -23.21 -10.25 8.25
C ASP A 586 -23.50 -9.04 7.34
N GLU A 587 -24.66 -9.07 6.68
CA GLU A 587 -25.19 -7.98 5.84
C GLU A 587 -25.74 -6.80 6.66
N GLY A 588 -25.83 -6.91 8.00
CA GLY A 588 -26.50 -5.94 8.87
C GLY A 588 -25.74 -4.63 9.10
N ILE A 589 -24.87 -4.62 10.12
CA ILE A 589 -24.13 -3.42 10.55
C ILE A 589 -23.10 -2.93 9.49
N PRO A 590 -22.32 -3.82 8.83
CA PRO A 590 -21.31 -3.40 7.85
C PRO A 590 -21.86 -2.69 6.61
N SER A 591 -23.04 -3.10 6.11
CA SER A 591 -23.64 -2.47 4.91
C SER A 591 -24.13 -1.04 5.18
N ARG A 592 -24.43 -0.70 6.44
CA ARG A 592 -24.89 0.64 6.85
C ARG A 592 -23.74 1.53 7.32
N HIS A 593 -22.55 0.97 7.45
CA HIS A 593 -21.40 1.72 7.88
C HIS A 593 -20.74 2.44 6.70
N TYR A 594 -20.64 3.76 6.81
CA TYR A 594 -19.96 4.60 5.82
C TYR A 594 -18.78 5.36 6.43
N HIS A 595 -18.83 5.77 7.70
CA HIS A 595 -17.75 6.54 8.33
C HIS A 595 -17.84 6.46 9.87
N PRO A 596 -16.75 6.48 10.67
CA PRO A 596 -16.88 6.40 12.13
C PRO A 596 -17.68 7.56 12.74
N ALA A 597 -17.62 8.74 12.11
CA ALA A 597 -18.38 9.91 12.56
C ALA A 597 -19.90 9.71 12.50
N GLN A 598 -20.41 8.66 11.84
CA GLN A 598 -21.83 8.29 11.88
C GLN A 598 -22.33 7.91 13.28
N TYR A 599 -21.41 7.53 14.18
CA TYR A 599 -21.72 7.07 15.52
C TYR A 599 -21.87 8.23 16.53
N VAL A 600 -21.52 9.46 16.14
CA VAL A 600 -21.71 10.64 16.99
C VAL A 600 -23.21 10.97 17.10
N ASP A 601 -23.79 10.75 18.28
CA ASP A 601 -25.22 10.97 18.57
C ASP A 601 -25.43 11.70 19.92
N ASP A 602 -24.56 12.70 20.18
CA ASP A 602 -24.61 13.60 21.34
C ASP A 602 -24.63 12.87 22.72
N GLN A 603 -24.13 11.63 22.81
CA GLN A 603 -24.09 10.91 24.10
C GLN A 603 -23.03 11.52 25.04
N PRO A 604 -23.22 11.47 26.37
CA PRO A 604 -22.21 11.92 27.32
C PRO A 604 -20.98 11.01 27.32
N ILE A 605 -19.78 11.61 27.37
CA ILE A 605 -18.49 10.89 27.31
C ILE A 605 -17.61 11.04 28.57
N GLN A 606 -17.88 12.01 29.43
CA GLN A 606 -17.08 12.26 30.63
C GLN A 606 -17.31 11.20 31.70
N GLY A 607 -16.23 10.55 32.14
CA GLY A 607 -16.26 9.46 33.11
C GLY A 607 -16.78 8.13 32.56
N GLU A 608 -17.00 8.05 31.25
CA GLU A 608 -17.47 6.85 30.56
C GLU A 608 -16.30 6.18 29.82
N ARG A 609 -16.49 4.92 29.42
CA ARG A 609 -15.59 4.27 28.46
C ARG A 609 -15.88 4.80 27.06
N VAL A 610 -14.81 5.06 26.29
CA VAL A 610 -14.92 5.64 24.94
C VAL A 610 -14.08 4.85 23.94
N ILE A 611 -14.55 4.82 22.69
CA ILE A 611 -13.75 4.41 21.55
C ILE A 611 -13.23 5.67 20.86
N VAL A 612 -11.92 5.70 20.65
CA VAL A 612 -11.24 6.74 19.88
C VAL A 612 -10.96 6.19 18.50
N TRP A 613 -11.57 6.80 17.48
CA TRP A 613 -11.24 6.55 16.10
C TRP A 613 -10.22 7.58 15.64
N LEU A 614 -9.02 7.13 15.32
CA LEU A 614 -8.01 7.95 14.69
C LEU A 614 -7.98 7.62 13.20
N LEU A 615 -8.49 8.55 12.39
CA LEU A 615 -8.45 8.48 10.94
C LEU A 615 -7.13 9.06 10.45
N MET A 616 -6.30 8.22 9.87
CA MET A 616 -5.00 8.58 9.34
C MET A 616 -5.11 8.76 7.83
N ILE A 617 -4.99 9.99 7.37
CA ILE A 617 -5.39 10.45 6.03
C ILE A 617 -4.18 10.72 5.16
N GLY A 618 -4.27 10.38 3.87
CA GLY A 618 -3.20 10.60 2.90
C GLY A 618 -3.68 11.25 1.63
N ALA A 619 -3.32 12.51 1.43
CA ALA A 619 -3.37 13.09 0.09
C ALA A 619 -2.36 12.36 -0.82
N ILE A 620 -2.79 12.00 -2.03
CA ILE A 620 -1.86 11.60 -3.08
C ILE A 620 -1.46 12.86 -3.84
N GLY A 621 -0.20 13.24 -3.67
CA GLY A 621 0.44 14.32 -4.41
C GLY A 621 1.92 14.00 -4.62
N GLU A 622 2.32 13.88 -5.88
CA GLU A 622 3.71 13.85 -6.38
C GLU A 622 4.59 12.65 -5.99
N MET A 623 4.18 11.43 -6.35
CA MET A 623 5.15 10.36 -6.61
C MET A 623 5.73 10.57 -8.02
N PRO A 624 7.05 10.80 -8.18
CA PRO A 624 7.62 11.13 -9.48
C PRO A 624 7.66 9.94 -10.44
N HIS A 625 7.34 8.72 -9.97
CA HIS A 625 7.04 7.50 -10.72
C HIS A 625 6.09 6.62 -9.88
N PRO A 626 4.82 6.42 -10.27
CA PRO A 626 3.98 5.30 -9.84
C PRO A 626 4.49 3.92 -10.32
N SER A 627 5.79 3.68 -10.17
CA SER A 627 6.39 2.37 -10.39
C SER A 627 6.02 1.44 -9.25
N GLY A 628 5.04 0.57 -9.46
CA GLY A 628 4.77 -0.57 -8.58
C GLY A 628 4.26 -0.30 -7.17
N THR A 629 4.41 0.93 -6.67
CA THR A 629 4.08 1.34 -5.31
C THR A 629 4.02 2.86 -5.20
N SER A 630 2.81 3.41 -5.19
CA SER A 630 2.59 4.65 -4.47
C SER A 630 2.65 4.31 -2.98
N ASN A 631 3.77 4.66 -2.33
CA ASN A 631 3.91 4.49 -0.90
C ASN A 631 3.21 5.65 -0.19
N PHE A 632 1.94 5.44 0.17
CA PHE A 632 1.34 6.30 1.18
C PHE A 632 1.93 5.88 2.52
N VAL A 633 2.45 6.85 3.28
CA VAL A 633 2.76 6.59 4.68
C VAL A 633 2.33 7.74 5.56
N THR A 634 1.58 7.38 6.59
CA THR A 634 1.23 8.27 7.70
C THR A 634 1.48 7.57 9.02
N LYS A 635 1.59 8.37 10.08
CA LYS A 635 1.74 7.90 11.44
C LYS A 635 0.95 8.76 12.41
N GLY A 636 0.21 8.13 13.30
CA GLY A 636 -0.33 8.79 14.49
C GLY A 636 0.76 8.95 15.55
N ARG A 637 0.42 9.64 16.65
CA ARG A 637 1.28 9.74 17.82
C ARG A 637 0.43 9.73 19.07
N ILE A 638 0.81 8.88 20.01
CA ILE A 638 0.19 8.72 21.32
C ILE A 638 1.30 8.87 22.36
N GLU A 639 1.13 9.80 23.29
CA GLU A 639 2.11 10.11 24.33
C GLU A 639 1.53 9.82 25.72
N LEU A 640 2.24 9.02 26.50
CA LEU A 640 1.86 8.68 27.87
C LEU A 640 2.53 9.62 28.87
N SER A 641 1.79 10.02 29.90
CA SER A 641 2.33 10.77 31.04
C SER A 641 1.68 10.32 32.35
N GLY A 642 2.39 10.42 33.47
CA GLY A 642 1.87 10.04 34.79
C GLY A 642 1.75 8.53 35.05
N TYR A 643 2.32 7.70 34.17
CA TYR A 643 2.50 6.24 34.29
C TYR A 643 3.72 5.86 35.13
#